data_AF-A0A7L2HVX2-F1
#
_entry.id   AF-A0A7L2HVX2-F1
#
_cell.length_a   1.000
_cell.length_b   1.000
_cell.length_c   1.000
_cell.angle_alpha   90.00
_cell.angle_beta   90.00
_cell.angle_gamma   90.00
#
_symmetry.space_group_name_H-M   'P 1'
#
loop_
_entity.id
_entity.type
_entity.pdbx_description
1 polymer ?
#
loop_
_entity_poly.entity_id
_entity_poly.type
_entity_poly.pdbx_seq_one_letter_code
_entity_poly.pdbx_strand_id
1 'polypeptide(L)'
;CLAVCPSSCGKRACTDQNECCHPECLGSCTAPDNNTACVACRNYYYEGVCMPTCPPNTYKFEGWRCVTKEFCSKVPATETSEYERFVIHNDECMAECPSGFIRNGSQSMFCSPCEGPCPKICEDGKTKTIDSVTSAQMLQGCTILKGNLLINIRRGNNIASELENFMGLIETVTGYVKIRHSHALVSLSFLKNLRYILGEEQVDGNYSFYVLDNHNLQQLWDWNHHNLTIKEGKMYFAFNPKLCVSEIYRMEEVSGTKGRQSKGDINPRNNGERASCESHILRFVSNTTLKNRIKLTWERYRPPDYRDLISFTVYYKEAPFKNVTEYDGQDACGSNSWNMVDVDLPPNKENNPGILLQGLKPWTQYAIYVKAVTLTMMENHHIHGAKSEIVYIRTNAAVPSIPLDVISASNSSSQLIVKWNPPSLPNGNLSYYIVRWQQQPQDSYLYRHNYCSKDKVPIRRYADGTIDTEEATEPTKPEGCGGEKGPCCACPKTEAEKQAEKEEAEYRKVFENFLHNSIFVPRPDRKRRDVFRIANATLATRNRNATGTDHFTNVSDTEESEVEYPFFETKVDGKERTVISHLQPFTLYRIDIHSCNHEADTLGCSASNFVFARTMPSEGADNIPGTVAWEAKEENTVYLKWLEPTNPNGLILMYEIKYGQHGEEKRECVSRQEYKKLGGAKLTHLNPGNYSARVQATSLAGNGSWTEPVSFYVQPKSANYGNFLHLIIVLPIAFLLIIGGLLIMLYVFNKKRNSDRLGNGVLYASVNPEYFSASDVYVPDEWEVPREKITMCRELGQGSFGMVYEGIAKGVVKDEPETRVAIKTVNESASMRERIEFLNEASVMKEFNCHHVVRLLGVVSQGQPTLVIMELMTRGDLKSYLRSLRPDTE
;
A
#
# COMPACT_ATOMS: atom_id res chain seq x y z
N CYS A 1 -22.03 -3.42 -35.56
CA CYS A 1 -21.15 -2.22 -35.53
C CYS A 1 -21.68 -1.25 -34.48
N LEU A 2 -20.82 -0.44 -33.84
CA LEU A 2 -21.26 0.67 -32.98
C LEU A 2 -21.70 1.83 -33.88
N ALA A 3 -22.86 2.42 -33.63
CA ALA A 3 -23.31 3.62 -34.35
C ALA A 3 -22.49 4.83 -33.88
N VAL A 4 -21.97 5.62 -34.83
CA VAL A 4 -21.12 6.79 -34.54
C VAL A 4 -21.55 7.94 -35.45
N CYS A 5 -21.70 9.13 -34.87
CA CYS A 5 -22.07 10.33 -35.63
C CYS A 5 -20.88 10.96 -36.36
N PRO A 6 -21.11 11.64 -37.49
CA PRO A 6 -20.06 12.34 -38.21
C PRO A 6 -19.52 13.52 -37.39
N SER A 7 -18.23 13.82 -37.59
CA SER A 7 -17.54 14.92 -36.89
C SER A 7 -18.15 16.30 -37.14
N SER A 8 -18.89 16.47 -38.23
CA SER A 8 -19.65 17.70 -38.56
C SER A 8 -20.73 18.03 -37.53
N CYS A 9 -21.29 17.05 -36.82
CA CYS A 9 -22.32 17.27 -35.80
C CYS A 9 -21.74 17.69 -34.44
N GLY A 10 -20.43 17.55 -34.23
CA GLY A 10 -19.75 17.92 -32.98
C GLY A 10 -20.37 17.24 -31.74
N LYS A 11 -21.06 18.02 -30.90
CA LYS A 11 -21.75 17.53 -29.69
C LYS A 11 -23.23 17.16 -29.92
N ARG A 12 -23.73 17.27 -31.16
CA ARG A 12 -25.12 16.95 -31.51
C ARG A 12 -25.27 15.47 -31.85
N ALA A 13 -26.47 14.93 -31.64
CA ALA A 13 -26.83 13.60 -32.13
C ALA A 13 -26.99 13.61 -33.66
N CYS A 14 -27.12 12.42 -34.26
CA CYS A 14 -27.32 12.25 -35.69
C CYS A 14 -28.40 11.21 -35.99
N THR A 15 -29.00 11.30 -37.18
CA THR A 15 -29.89 10.27 -37.73
C THR A 15 -29.08 9.08 -38.27
N ASP A 16 -29.77 7.99 -38.58
CA ASP A 16 -29.17 6.82 -39.26
C ASP A 16 -28.59 7.15 -40.65
N GLN A 17 -28.94 8.31 -41.21
CA GLN A 17 -28.49 8.81 -42.51
C GLN A 17 -27.35 9.84 -42.37
N ASN A 18 -26.74 9.96 -41.18
CA ASN A 18 -25.65 10.89 -40.86
C ASN A 18 -26.02 12.38 -40.92
N GLU A 19 -27.30 12.73 -40.75
CA GLU A 19 -27.74 14.12 -40.66
C GLU A 19 -27.80 14.55 -39.18
N CYS A 20 -27.42 15.79 -38.88
CA CYS A 20 -27.38 16.24 -37.50
C CYS A 20 -28.79 16.50 -36.93
N CYS A 21 -29.03 15.99 -35.74
CA CYS A 21 -30.24 16.26 -34.98
C CYS A 21 -30.21 17.64 -34.33
N HIS A 22 -31.38 18.06 -33.84
CA HIS A 22 -31.53 19.28 -33.05
C HIS A 22 -30.59 19.24 -31.83
N PRO A 23 -30.02 20.37 -31.36
CA PRO A 23 -29.10 20.40 -30.21
C PRO A 23 -29.67 19.85 -28.90
N GLU A 24 -31.00 19.86 -28.77
CA GLU A 24 -31.73 19.31 -27.61
C GLU A 24 -32.09 17.82 -27.75
N CYS A 25 -31.76 17.17 -28.87
CA CYS A 25 -31.91 15.72 -29.02
C CYS A 25 -30.72 14.97 -28.41
N LEU A 26 -30.97 13.77 -27.89
CA LEU A 26 -29.98 12.84 -27.37
C LEU A 26 -30.12 11.47 -28.04
N GLY A 27 -28.99 10.84 -28.37
CA GLY A 27 -28.95 9.53 -29.02
C GLY A 27 -29.22 9.61 -30.53
N SER A 28 -30.47 9.80 -30.94
CA SER A 28 -30.90 9.84 -32.35
C SER A 28 -32.17 10.69 -32.54
N CYS A 29 -32.56 10.95 -33.79
CA CYS A 29 -33.80 11.63 -34.16
C CYS A 29 -34.47 10.99 -35.38
N THR A 30 -35.79 11.07 -35.41
CA THR A 30 -36.64 10.60 -36.52
C THR A 30 -36.68 11.59 -37.69
N ALA A 31 -36.47 12.87 -37.41
CA ALA A 31 -36.26 13.91 -38.42
C ALA A 31 -35.08 14.82 -38.01
N PRO A 32 -34.21 15.21 -38.95
CA PRO A 32 -33.07 16.08 -38.67
C PRO A 32 -33.51 17.46 -38.17
N ASP A 33 -32.71 18.06 -37.30
CA ASP A 33 -32.88 19.41 -36.74
C ASP A 33 -34.27 19.80 -36.19
N ASN A 34 -35.09 18.81 -35.79
CA ASN A 34 -36.41 19.06 -35.23
C ASN A 34 -36.50 18.62 -33.76
N ASN A 35 -36.86 19.55 -32.87
CA ASN A 35 -36.97 19.33 -31.42
C ASN A 35 -38.19 18.51 -30.99
N THR A 36 -39.13 18.23 -31.90
CA THR A 36 -40.27 17.32 -31.67
C THR A 36 -40.02 15.90 -32.17
N ALA A 37 -38.97 15.72 -32.98
CA ALA A 37 -38.67 14.47 -33.66
C ALA A 37 -37.49 13.72 -33.01
N CYS A 38 -37.09 14.09 -31.80
CA CYS A 38 -36.01 13.42 -31.07
C CYS A 38 -36.46 12.05 -30.51
N VAL A 39 -35.56 11.07 -30.48
CA VAL A 39 -35.82 9.79 -29.79
C VAL A 39 -35.80 9.96 -28.28
N ALA A 40 -34.86 10.78 -27.78
CA ALA A 40 -34.80 11.21 -26.40
C ALA A 40 -34.37 12.68 -26.35
N CYS A 41 -34.82 13.39 -25.32
CA CYS A 41 -34.38 14.76 -25.07
C CYS A 41 -33.11 14.76 -24.22
N ARG A 42 -32.20 15.69 -24.50
CA ARG A 42 -30.97 15.87 -23.74
C ARG A 42 -31.21 16.47 -22.36
N ASN A 43 -32.10 17.45 -22.28
CA ASN A 43 -32.45 18.16 -21.05
C ASN A 43 -33.87 17.78 -20.62
N TYR A 44 -34.89 18.53 -21.02
CA TYR A 44 -36.26 18.30 -20.58
C TYR A 44 -37.22 18.05 -21.73
N TYR A 45 -38.15 17.14 -21.50
CA TYR A 45 -39.30 16.86 -22.34
C TYR A 45 -40.57 17.50 -21.79
N TYR A 46 -41.34 18.19 -22.63
CA TYR A 46 -42.68 18.68 -22.29
C TYR A 46 -43.58 18.67 -23.53
N GLU A 47 -44.75 18.05 -23.43
CA GLU A 47 -45.78 18.04 -24.49
C GLU A 47 -45.26 17.74 -25.91
N GLY A 48 -44.32 16.80 -26.05
CA GLY A 48 -43.79 16.39 -27.36
C GLY A 48 -42.56 17.20 -27.83
N VAL A 49 -42.06 18.13 -27.02
CA VAL A 49 -40.95 19.03 -27.39
C VAL A 49 -39.76 18.85 -26.45
N CYS A 50 -38.56 18.75 -27.02
CA CYS A 50 -37.31 18.82 -26.27
C CYS A 50 -36.85 20.27 -26.06
N MET A 51 -36.64 20.64 -24.79
CA MET A 51 -36.32 22.01 -24.39
C MET A 51 -35.17 22.05 -23.38
N PRO A 52 -34.39 23.14 -23.36
CA PRO A 52 -33.29 23.32 -22.42
C PRO A 52 -33.76 23.65 -21.00
N THR A 53 -34.91 24.32 -20.83
CA THR A 53 -35.48 24.71 -19.54
C THR A 53 -36.99 24.50 -19.52
N CYS A 54 -37.53 24.22 -18.33
CA CYS A 54 -38.97 24.08 -18.17
C CYS A 54 -39.71 25.42 -18.37
N PRO A 55 -40.86 25.43 -19.07
CA PRO A 55 -41.71 26.60 -19.23
C PRO A 55 -42.17 27.19 -17.89
N PRO A 56 -42.52 28.48 -17.84
CA PRO A 56 -43.12 29.06 -16.64
C PRO A 56 -44.38 28.28 -16.22
N ASN A 57 -44.58 28.10 -14.91
CA ASN A 57 -45.63 27.27 -14.29
C ASN A 57 -45.47 25.75 -14.50
N THR A 58 -44.31 25.29 -14.96
CA THR A 58 -43.94 23.87 -14.96
C THR A 58 -42.66 23.65 -14.16
N TYR A 59 -42.50 22.44 -13.64
CA TYR A 59 -41.43 22.06 -12.73
C TYR A 59 -40.67 20.87 -13.27
N LYS A 60 -39.37 20.82 -13.00
CA LYS A 60 -38.50 19.68 -13.35
C LYS A 60 -38.94 18.45 -12.55
N PHE A 61 -38.94 17.28 -13.18
CA PHE A 61 -39.33 16.02 -12.54
C PHE A 61 -38.47 14.86 -13.06
N GLU A 62 -37.88 14.10 -12.14
CA GLU A 62 -36.99 12.94 -12.42
C GLU A 62 -35.79 13.26 -13.34
N GLY A 63 -35.45 14.55 -13.48
CA GLY A 63 -34.30 15.01 -14.27
C GLY A 63 -34.48 15.03 -15.81
N TRP A 64 -35.62 14.60 -16.37
CA TRP A 64 -35.79 14.49 -17.84
C TRP A 64 -37.08 15.08 -18.42
N ARG A 65 -38.06 15.48 -17.60
CA ARG A 65 -39.31 16.09 -18.07
C ARG A 65 -39.79 17.23 -17.20
N CYS A 66 -40.69 18.04 -17.76
CA CYS A 66 -41.40 19.08 -17.04
C CYS A 66 -42.82 18.63 -16.72
N VAL A 67 -43.33 18.99 -15.54
CA VAL A 67 -44.68 18.63 -15.07
C VAL A 67 -45.39 19.86 -14.48
N THR A 68 -46.71 19.85 -14.46
CA THR A 68 -47.48 20.94 -13.85
C THR A 68 -47.56 20.80 -12.33
N LYS A 69 -47.99 21.86 -11.66
CA LYS A 69 -48.25 21.86 -10.22
C LYS A 69 -49.28 20.80 -9.80
N GLU A 70 -50.32 20.61 -10.60
CA GLU A 70 -51.38 19.63 -10.36
C GLU A 70 -50.91 18.20 -10.55
N PHE A 71 -49.94 17.98 -11.44
CA PHE A 71 -49.31 16.67 -11.57
C PHE A 71 -48.53 16.35 -10.29
N CYS A 72 -47.66 17.26 -9.85
CA CYS A 72 -46.84 17.10 -8.65
C CYS A 72 -47.69 16.81 -7.38
N SER A 73 -48.85 17.44 -7.24
CA SER A 73 -49.73 17.24 -6.07
C SER A 73 -50.45 15.89 -6.03
N LYS A 74 -50.52 15.18 -7.16
CA LYS A 74 -51.21 13.90 -7.32
C LYS A 74 -50.27 12.69 -7.26
N VAL A 75 -48.96 12.90 -7.29
CA VAL A 75 -47.98 11.80 -7.19
C VAL A 75 -47.84 11.38 -5.72
N PRO A 76 -48.14 10.12 -5.35
CA PRO A 76 -47.87 9.60 -4.03
C PRO A 76 -46.37 9.33 -3.85
N ALA A 77 -45.77 9.75 -2.72
CA ALA A 77 -44.35 9.51 -2.44
C ALA A 77 -44.04 8.06 -2.05
N THR A 78 -44.96 7.36 -1.35
CA THR A 78 -44.84 5.94 -0.97
C THR A 78 -46.21 5.26 -0.87
N GLU A 79 -46.28 3.93 -1.03
CA GLU A 79 -47.53 3.14 -0.94
C GLU A 79 -48.15 3.08 0.47
N THR A 80 -47.40 3.46 1.51
CA THR A 80 -47.76 3.21 2.92
C THR A 80 -48.24 4.42 3.71
N SER A 81 -48.25 5.64 3.15
CA SER A 81 -48.89 6.78 3.83
C SER A 81 -49.56 7.76 2.86
N GLU A 82 -50.86 8.02 3.07
CA GLU A 82 -51.67 9.01 2.32
C GLU A 82 -51.23 10.47 2.55
N TYR A 83 -50.19 10.71 3.35
CA TYR A 83 -49.85 12.02 3.91
C TYR A 83 -48.57 12.66 3.33
N GLU A 84 -47.78 11.93 2.54
CA GLU A 84 -46.54 12.47 1.94
C GLU A 84 -46.71 12.69 0.44
N ARG A 85 -47.14 13.91 0.08
CA ARG A 85 -47.17 14.40 -1.31
C ARG A 85 -45.79 14.95 -1.68
N PHE A 86 -45.43 14.90 -2.96
CA PHE A 86 -44.24 15.60 -3.48
C PHE A 86 -44.25 17.09 -3.12
N VAL A 87 -43.08 17.69 -3.05
CA VAL A 87 -42.83 19.10 -2.74
C VAL A 87 -42.17 19.80 -3.92
N ILE A 88 -42.33 21.11 -3.98
CA ILE A 88 -41.77 21.99 -4.99
C ILE A 88 -40.70 22.85 -4.31
N HIS A 89 -39.47 22.76 -4.81
CA HIS A 89 -38.33 23.56 -4.37
C HIS A 89 -37.45 23.91 -5.59
N ASN A 90 -37.05 25.17 -5.75
CA ASN A 90 -36.22 25.65 -6.87
C ASN A 90 -36.68 25.18 -8.27
N ASP A 91 -37.99 25.32 -8.54
CA ASP A 91 -38.65 24.87 -9.77
C ASP A 91 -38.52 23.37 -10.10
N GLU A 92 -38.33 22.54 -9.08
CA GLU A 92 -38.26 21.08 -9.17
C GLU A 92 -39.32 20.43 -8.27
N CYS A 93 -40.00 19.42 -8.79
CA CYS A 93 -40.95 18.59 -8.07
C CYS A 93 -40.23 17.33 -7.57
N MET A 94 -40.04 17.24 -6.25
CA MET A 94 -39.23 16.22 -5.58
C MET A 94 -40.02 15.53 -4.47
N ALA A 95 -39.62 14.31 -4.09
CA ALA A 95 -40.36 13.51 -3.10
C ALA A 95 -40.32 14.13 -1.69
N GLU A 96 -39.16 14.61 -1.25
CA GLU A 96 -38.92 15.22 0.06
C GLU A 96 -38.19 16.56 -0.07
N CYS A 97 -38.24 17.42 0.95
CA CYS A 97 -37.45 18.65 0.95
C CYS A 97 -35.95 18.33 1.01
N PRO A 98 -35.09 19.11 0.32
CA PRO A 98 -33.65 18.88 0.36
C PRO A 98 -33.08 19.21 1.74
N SER A 99 -31.90 18.69 2.03
CA SER A 99 -31.19 18.94 3.29
C SER A 99 -31.13 20.44 3.64
N GLY A 100 -31.55 20.79 4.85
CA GLY A 100 -31.62 22.19 5.31
C GLY A 100 -32.97 22.89 5.07
N PHE A 101 -33.94 22.19 4.48
CA PHE A 101 -35.31 22.69 4.32
C PHE A 101 -36.36 21.75 4.92
N ILE A 102 -37.46 22.32 5.40
CA ILE A 102 -38.63 21.60 5.93
C ILE A 102 -39.91 22.10 5.29
N ARG A 103 -40.98 21.30 5.29
CA ARG A 103 -42.29 21.71 4.77
C ARG A 103 -42.85 22.85 5.61
N ASN A 104 -43.39 23.88 4.95
CA ASN A 104 -44.03 25.04 5.60
C ASN A 104 -45.44 24.68 6.15
N GLY A 105 -45.52 23.68 7.02
CA GLY A 105 -46.76 23.06 7.55
C GLY A 105 -47.10 21.69 6.92
N SER A 106 -47.94 20.90 7.60
CA SER A 106 -48.26 19.50 7.25
C SER A 106 -48.94 19.29 5.89
N GLN A 107 -49.45 20.34 5.25
CA GLN A 107 -50.11 20.30 3.94
C GLN A 107 -49.42 21.16 2.87
N SER A 108 -48.27 21.76 3.19
CA SER A 108 -47.58 22.63 2.25
C SER A 108 -46.80 21.82 1.21
N MET A 109 -46.90 22.23 -0.06
CA MET A 109 -46.08 21.74 -1.16
C MET A 109 -44.78 22.55 -1.32
N PHE A 110 -44.46 23.46 -0.40
CA PHE A 110 -43.25 24.28 -0.47
C PHE A 110 -42.36 24.05 0.74
N CYS A 111 -41.06 24.08 0.48
CA CYS A 111 -40.01 23.92 1.47
C CYS A 111 -39.49 25.28 1.95
N SER A 112 -39.43 25.49 3.26
CA SER A 112 -38.83 26.66 3.92
C SER A 112 -37.49 26.29 4.56
N PRO A 113 -36.50 27.19 4.56
CA PRO A 113 -35.20 26.94 5.19
C PRO A 113 -35.35 26.81 6.71
N CYS A 114 -34.60 25.88 7.31
CA CYS A 114 -34.52 25.73 8.76
C CYS A 114 -33.41 26.61 9.34
N GLU A 115 -33.65 27.22 10.50
CA GLU A 115 -32.58 27.88 11.28
C GLU A 115 -31.81 26.82 12.08
N GLY A 116 -30.83 26.16 11.44
CA GLY A 116 -30.04 25.06 12.04
C GLY A 116 -30.36 23.69 11.45
N PRO A 117 -30.01 22.57 12.12
CA PRO A 117 -30.35 21.24 11.63
C PRO A 117 -31.87 21.07 11.59
N CYS A 118 -32.42 20.69 10.43
CA CYS A 118 -33.86 20.50 10.30
C CYS A 118 -34.36 19.36 11.18
N PRO A 119 -35.46 19.56 11.93
CA PRO A 119 -36.00 18.50 12.77
C PRO A 119 -36.56 17.38 11.89
N LYS A 120 -35.97 16.19 11.99
CA LYS A 120 -36.51 14.99 11.35
C LYS A 120 -37.59 14.40 12.25
N ILE A 121 -38.80 14.28 11.72
CA ILE A 121 -39.92 13.67 12.42
C ILE A 121 -39.95 12.19 12.07
N CYS A 122 -39.92 11.33 13.07
CA CYS A 122 -39.96 9.88 12.89
C CYS A 122 -41.30 9.36 13.42
N GLU A 123 -42.09 8.77 12.52
CA GLU A 123 -43.45 8.29 12.76
C GLU A 123 -43.49 6.79 12.43
N ASP A 124 -43.30 5.96 13.45
CA ASP A 124 -42.90 4.56 13.29
C ASP A 124 -43.72 3.65 14.22
N GLY A 125 -45.02 3.56 13.94
CA GLY A 125 -46.01 2.85 14.77
C GLY A 125 -46.29 3.54 16.13
N LYS A 126 -47.31 3.07 16.85
CA LYS A 126 -47.70 3.66 18.15
C LYS A 126 -46.63 3.53 19.24
N THR A 127 -45.84 2.46 19.24
CA THR A 127 -44.81 2.22 20.27
C THR A 127 -43.56 1.63 19.64
N LYS A 128 -42.44 2.35 19.73
CA LYS A 128 -41.13 1.87 19.29
C LYS A 128 -40.43 1.13 20.43
N THR A 129 -40.18 -0.16 20.24
CA THR A 129 -39.45 -0.98 21.21
C THR A 129 -37.98 -1.08 20.82
N ILE A 130 -37.10 -0.64 21.72
CA ILE A 130 -35.65 -0.69 21.60
C ILE A 130 -35.12 -1.81 22.50
N ASP A 131 -34.86 -2.97 21.91
CA ASP A 131 -34.31 -4.14 22.61
C ASP A 131 -32.87 -4.48 22.18
N SER A 132 -32.38 -3.83 21.12
CA SER A 132 -31.11 -4.08 20.45
C SER A 132 -30.59 -2.83 19.73
N VAL A 133 -29.29 -2.76 19.45
CA VAL A 133 -28.68 -1.63 18.72
C VAL A 133 -29.27 -1.47 17.32
N THR A 134 -29.58 -2.57 16.64
CA THR A 134 -30.23 -2.57 15.32
C THR A 134 -31.63 -1.97 15.34
N SER A 135 -32.41 -2.20 16.41
CA SER A 135 -33.72 -1.57 16.56
C SER A 135 -33.63 -0.04 16.76
N ALA A 136 -32.55 0.43 17.38
CA ALA A 136 -32.29 1.86 17.60
C ALA A 136 -31.81 2.57 16.33
N GLN A 137 -31.14 1.87 15.41
CA GLN A 137 -30.67 2.44 14.14
C GLN A 137 -31.79 3.09 13.31
N MET A 138 -33.02 2.58 13.41
CA MET A 138 -34.19 3.16 12.74
C MET A 138 -34.51 4.59 13.22
N LEU A 139 -34.05 4.95 14.42
CA LEU A 139 -34.23 6.28 15.00
C LEU A 139 -33.06 7.24 14.68
N GLN A 140 -32.13 6.83 13.84
CA GLN A 140 -30.97 7.66 13.49
C GLN A 140 -31.38 8.96 12.82
N GLY A 141 -30.88 10.07 13.37
CA GLY A 141 -31.15 11.41 12.88
C GLY A 141 -32.51 11.98 13.29
N CYS A 142 -33.33 11.24 14.06
CA CYS A 142 -34.63 11.72 14.51
C CYS A 142 -34.51 12.80 15.58
N THR A 143 -35.28 13.88 15.43
CA THR A 143 -35.37 14.97 16.41
C THR A 143 -36.69 14.93 17.17
N ILE A 144 -37.78 14.57 16.48
CA ILE A 144 -39.11 14.46 17.08
C ILE A 144 -39.63 13.03 16.85
N LEU A 145 -39.95 12.34 17.93
CA LEU A 145 -40.55 11.01 17.90
C LEU A 145 -42.06 11.09 18.13
N LYS A 146 -42.83 10.73 17.10
CA LYS A 146 -44.28 10.58 17.18
C LYS A 146 -44.63 9.16 17.62
N GLY A 147 -45.07 9.00 18.86
CA GLY A 147 -45.36 7.72 19.49
C GLY A 147 -44.68 7.54 20.85
N ASN A 148 -44.68 6.30 21.34
CA ASN A 148 -44.14 5.92 22.63
C ASN A 148 -42.76 5.26 22.49
N LEU A 149 -41.87 5.49 23.47
CA LEU A 149 -40.53 4.90 23.49
C LEU A 149 -40.43 3.84 24.59
N LEU A 150 -40.21 2.58 24.21
CA LEU A 150 -40.01 1.46 25.13
C LEU A 150 -38.58 0.91 25.03
N ILE A 151 -37.77 1.05 26.08
CA ILE A 151 -36.39 0.58 26.12
C ILE A 151 -36.31 -0.69 26.99
N ASN A 152 -35.80 -1.77 26.43
CA ASN A 152 -35.72 -3.11 27.05
C ASN A 152 -34.45 -3.86 26.63
N ILE A 153 -33.29 -3.29 26.96
CA ILE A 153 -31.99 -3.80 26.52
C ILE A 153 -31.35 -4.68 27.59
N ARG A 154 -31.47 -5.99 27.41
CA ARG A 154 -30.99 -6.96 28.42
C ARG A 154 -29.48 -7.21 28.36
N ARG A 155 -28.87 -7.16 27.17
CA ARG A 155 -27.46 -7.51 26.91
C ARG A 155 -26.92 -6.74 25.72
N GLY A 156 -25.61 -6.49 25.72
CA GLY A 156 -24.84 -5.94 24.60
C GLY A 156 -23.58 -5.24 25.12
N ASN A 157 -22.66 -4.93 24.20
CA ASN A 157 -21.40 -4.24 24.49
C ASN A 157 -21.35 -2.94 23.67
N ASN A 158 -20.75 -1.89 24.23
CA ASN A 158 -20.72 -0.52 23.71
C ASN A 158 -22.10 0.04 23.31
N ILE A 159 -23.15 -0.35 24.02
CA ILE A 159 -24.52 0.06 23.71
C ILE A 159 -24.70 1.56 23.96
N ALA A 160 -24.12 2.11 25.03
CA ALA A 160 -24.29 3.53 25.36
C ALA A 160 -23.84 4.46 24.22
N SER A 161 -22.68 4.21 23.61
CA SER A 161 -22.15 5.02 22.50
C SER A 161 -22.95 4.86 21.21
N GLU A 162 -23.37 3.63 20.89
CA GLU A 162 -24.20 3.36 19.71
C GLU A 162 -25.60 3.98 19.84
N LEU A 163 -26.21 3.89 21.03
CA LEU A 163 -27.48 4.56 21.30
C LEU A 163 -27.36 6.08 21.28
N GLU A 164 -26.26 6.66 21.73
CA GLU A 164 -26.03 8.11 21.62
C GLU A 164 -25.92 8.52 20.15
N ASN A 165 -25.26 7.73 19.31
CA ASN A 165 -25.17 7.99 17.88
C ASN A 165 -26.55 7.97 17.19
N PHE A 166 -27.44 7.04 17.57
CA PHE A 166 -28.75 6.93 16.94
C PHE A 166 -29.80 7.86 17.55
N MET A 167 -29.86 7.94 18.88
CA MET A 167 -30.95 8.57 19.63
C MET A 167 -30.52 9.88 20.32
N GLY A 168 -29.25 10.28 20.24
CA GLY A 168 -28.74 11.48 20.91
C GLY A 168 -29.32 12.79 20.39
N LEU A 169 -29.87 12.80 19.16
CA LEU A 169 -30.53 13.94 18.53
C LEU A 169 -32.02 14.08 18.89
N ILE A 170 -32.63 13.08 19.53
CA ILE A 170 -34.05 13.12 19.88
C ILE A 170 -34.26 14.19 20.94
N GLU A 171 -35.09 15.19 20.63
CA GLU A 171 -35.42 16.31 21.50
C GLU A 171 -36.80 16.18 22.13
N THR A 172 -37.77 15.65 21.37
CA THR A 172 -39.17 15.58 21.79
C THR A 172 -39.75 14.18 21.58
N VAL A 173 -40.38 13.64 22.63
CA VAL A 173 -41.22 12.44 22.56
C VAL A 173 -42.66 12.83 22.86
N THR A 174 -43.57 12.51 21.96
CA THR A 174 -45.00 12.87 22.06
C THR A 174 -45.78 11.99 23.05
N GLY A 175 -45.50 10.69 23.08
CA GLY A 175 -46.13 9.73 24.00
C GLY A 175 -45.42 9.62 25.36
N TYR A 176 -45.33 8.39 25.88
CA TYR A 176 -44.59 8.07 27.11
C TYR A 176 -43.21 7.45 26.83
N VAL A 177 -42.32 7.53 27.83
CA VAL A 177 -41.02 6.83 27.84
C VAL A 177 -41.03 5.76 28.92
N LYS A 178 -40.76 4.51 28.54
CA LYS A 178 -40.76 3.34 29.42
C LYS A 178 -39.45 2.58 29.33
N ILE A 179 -38.75 2.41 30.44
CA ILE A 179 -37.45 1.71 30.53
C ILE A 179 -37.61 0.52 31.47
N ARG A 180 -37.55 -0.69 30.93
CA ARG A 180 -37.80 -1.92 31.70
C ARG A 180 -36.79 -3.02 31.39
N HIS A 181 -36.31 -3.74 32.40
CA HIS A 181 -35.37 -4.86 32.25
C HIS A 181 -34.10 -4.49 31.45
N SER A 182 -33.71 -3.22 31.47
CA SER A 182 -32.57 -2.72 30.70
C SER A 182 -31.28 -2.85 31.51
N HIS A 183 -30.88 -4.09 31.80
CA HIS A 183 -29.74 -4.38 32.66
C HIS A 183 -28.39 -3.95 32.07
N ALA A 184 -28.30 -3.68 30.76
CA ALA A 184 -27.08 -3.20 30.14
C ALA A 184 -26.79 -1.71 30.44
N LEU A 185 -27.84 -0.92 30.70
CA LEU A 185 -27.74 0.53 30.87
C LEU A 185 -27.29 0.89 32.28
N VAL A 186 -26.23 1.69 32.34
CA VAL A 186 -25.73 2.30 33.58
C VAL A 186 -26.21 3.75 33.73
N SER A 187 -26.45 4.45 32.62
CA SER A 187 -26.93 5.83 32.57
C SER A 187 -27.91 6.04 31.39
N LEU A 188 -28.75 7.07 31.46
CA LEU A 188 -29.61 7.52 30.34
C LEU A 188 -29.01 8.70 29.56
N SER A 189 -27.74 9.05 29.81
CA SER A 189 -27.05 10.17 29.18
C SER A 189 -26.98 10.11 27.65
N PHE A 190 -27.19 8.94 27.04
CA PHE A 190 -27.28 8.78 25.58
C PHE A 190 -28.48 9.54 24.98
N LEU A 191 -29.54 9.81 25.75
CA LEU A 191 -30.64 10.71 25.38
C LEU A 191 -30.25 12.17 25.68
N LYS A 192 -29.19 12.64 25.03
CA LYS A 192 -28.52 13.90 25.37
C LYS A 192 -29.39 15.13 25.16
N ASN A 193 -30.11 15.17 24.03
CA ASN A 193 -30.90 16.34 23.63
C ASN A 193 -32.37 16.26 24.05
N LEU A 194 -32.83 15.18 24.68
CA LEU A 194 -34.23 14.98 25.04
C LEU A 194 -34.68 16.01 26.08
N ARG A 195 -35.52 16.96 25.67
CA ARG A 195 -35.99 18.07 26.54
C ARG A 195 -37.47 17.98 26.84
N TYR A 196 -38.28 17.37 25.97
CA TYR A 196 -39.73 17.40 26.09
C TYR A 196 -40.35 16.01 26.01
N ILE A 197 -41.19 15.68 26.99
CA ILE A 197 -42.09 14.52 26.97
C ILE A 197 -43.52 15.05 27.11
N LEU A 198 -44.33 14.88 26.06
CA LEU A 198 -45.65 15.51 26.01
C LEU A 198 -46.71 14.69 26.77
N GLY A 199 -46.64 13.36 26.73
CA GLY A 199 -47.59 12.49 27.43
C GLY A 199 -48.98 12.44 26.81
N GLU A 200 -49.08 12.54 25.47
CA GLU A 200 -50.34 12.39 24.71
C GLU A 200 -50.99 11.02 24.95
N GLU A 201 -50.15 9.98 25.04
CA GLU A 201 -50.51 8.63 25.47
C GLU A 201 -49.70 8.30 26.74
N GLN A 202 -50.33 7.60 27.69
CA GLN A 202 -49.78 7.32 29.01
C GLN A 202 -49.96 5.85 29.37
N VAL A 203 -49.02 5.30 30.14
CA VAL A 203 -49.14 3.94 30.68
C VAL A 203 -50.24 3.90 31.74
N ASP A 204 -50.91 2.75 31.88
CA ASP A 204 -51.91 2.47 32.92
C ASP A 204 -51.52 3.07 34.28
N GLY A 205 -52.40 3.92 34.81
CA GLY A 205 -52.12 4.72 36.01
C GLY A 205 -51.57 6.12 35.71
N ASN A 206 -51.72 6.60 34.48
CA ASN A 206 -51.36 7.94 34.02
C ASN A 206 -49.85 8.25 34.13
N TYR A 207 -48.99 7.31 33.73
CA TYR A 207 -47.53 7.51 33.76
C TYR A 207 -46.98 7.85 32.38
N SER A 208 -46.26 8.98 32.29
CA SER A 208 -45.53 9.40 31.08
C SER A 208 -44.04 9.05 31.13
N PHE A 209 -43.50 8.78 32.32
CA PHE A 209 -42.15 8.26 32.51
C PHE A 209 -42.16 7.05 33.44
N TYR A 210 -41.71 5.88 32.97
CA TYR A 210 -41.87 4.62 33.68
C TYR A 210 -40.57 3.81 33.69
N VAL A 211 -39.96 3.61 34.87
CA VAL A 211 -38.67 2.91 35.03
C VAL A 211 -38.80 1.74 36.00
N LEU A 212 -38.60 0.52 35.50
CA LEU A 212 -38.83 -0.72 36.25
C LEU A 212 -37.72 -1.76 36.04
N ASP A 213 -37.18 -2.31 37.12
CA ASP A 213 -36.27 -3.46 37.10
C ASP A 213 -35.01 -3.24 36.24
N ASN A 214 -34.29 -2.14 36.50
CA ASN A 214 -33.02 -1.84 35.85
C ASN A 214 -31.86 -1.97 36.84
N HIS A 215 -31.41 -3.22 37.04
CA HIS A 215 -30.40 -3.58 38.04
C HIS A 215 -29.08 -2.80 38.04
N ASN A 216 -28.63 -2.28 36.89
CA ASN A 216 -27.33 -1.60 36.77
C ASN A 216 -27.42 -0.08 36.57
N LEU A 217 -28.63 0.46 36.47
CA LEU A 217 -28.85 1.89 36.29
C LEU A 217 -28.40 2.63 37.56
N GLN A 218 -27.40 3.51 37.42
CA GLN A 218 -26.79 4.27 38.50
C GLN A 218 -27.16 5.75 38.44
N GLN A 219 -27.24 6.31 37.23
CA GLN A 219 -27.58 7.72 37.00
C GLN A 219 -28.67 7.84 35.93
N LEU A 220 -29.42 8.95 35.92
CA LEU A 220 -30.33 9.30 34.84
C LEU A 220 -29.63 10.23 33.82
N TRP A 221 -29.43 11.50 34.17
CA TRP A 221 -28.74 12.49 33.35
C TRP A 221 -27.79 13.34 34.20
N ASP A 222 -26.87 14.05 33.57
CA ASP A 222 -26.14 15.12 34.24
C ASP A 222 -27.00 16.39 34.32
N TRP A 223 -27.73 16.52 35.43
CA TRP A 223 -28.64 17.64 35.70
C TRP A 223 -27.98 19.02 35.80
N ASN A 224 -26.66 19.12 35.79
CA ASN A 224 -25.98 20.42 35.71
C ASN A 224 -26.05 21.01 34.29
N HIS A 225 -26.19 20.15 33.28
CA HIS A 225 -26.17 20.53 31.87
C HIS A 225 -27.48 20.17 31.13
N HIS A 226 -28.32 19.32 31.73
CA HIS A 226 -29.52 18.79 31.12
C HIS A 226 -30.80 19.32 31.77
N ASN A 227 -31.78 19.69 30.93
CA ASN A 227 -33.12 20.09 31.33
C ASN A 227 -34.15 19.20 30.66
N LEU A 228 -35.17 18.81 31.41
CA LEU A 228 -36.26 17.97 30.94
C LEU A 228 -37.58 18.59 31.40
N THR A 229 -38.62 18.52 30.58
CA THR A 229 -39.98 18.95 30.93
C THR A 229 -40.97 17.86 30.55
N ILE A 230 -41.72 17.39 31.55
CA ILE A 230 -42.81 16.43 31.35
C ILE A 230 -44.12 17.21 31.43
N LYS A 231 -44.80 17.35 30.29
CA LYS A 231 -46.01 18.17 30.18
C LYS A 231 -47.16 17.54 30.97
N GLU A 232 -47.56 16.33 30.59
CA GLU A 232 -48.64 15.56 31.23
C GLU A 232 -48.15 14.19 31.74
N GLY A 233 -48.84 13.65 32.75
CA GLY A 233 -48.56 12.34 33.34
C GLY A 233 -47.65 12.36 34.58
N LYS A 234 -47.54 11.18 35.21
CA LYS A 234 -46.76 10.89 36.43
C LYS A 234 -45.47 10.12 36.11
N MET A 235 -44.61 9.99 37.11
CA MET A 235 -43.39 9.18 37.05
C MET A 235 -43.51 7.95 37.94
N TYR A 236 -42.97 6.81 37.52
CA TYR A 236 -42.94 5.57 38.29
C TYR A 236 -41.53 4.97 38.34
N PHE A 237 -41.04 4.65 39.54
CA PHE A 237 -39.73 4.03 39.77
C PHE A 237 -39.86 2.86 40.74
N ALA A 238 -39.46 1.67 40.29
CA ALA A 238 -39.38 0.50 41.16
C ALA A 238 -38.27 -0.48 40.72
N PHE A 239 -37.67 -1.16 41.70
CA PHE A 239 -36.65 -2.19 41.49
C PHE A 239 -35.41 -1.69 40.73
N ASN A 240 -34.95 -0.48 41.04
CA ASN A 240 -33.70 0.08 40.51
C ASN A 240 -32.67 0.16 41.65
N PRO A 241 -32.03 -0.97 42.03
CA PRO A 241 -31.26 -1.06 43.27
C PRO A 241 -30.00 -0.19 43.28
N LYS A 242 -29.41 0.12 42.10
CA LYS A 242 -28.21 0.96 42.00
C LYS A 242 -28.49 2.44 41.72
N LEU A 243 -29.76 2.82 41.51
CA LEU A 243 -30.16 4.20 41.24
C LEU A 243 -30.45 4.92 42.55
N CYS A 244 -29.74 6.00 42.82
CA CYS A 244 -29.95 6.79 44.02
C CYS A 244 -31.34 7.44 44.06
N VAL A 245 -32.03 7.33 45.20
CA VAL A 245 -33.35 7.95 45.37
C VAL A 245 -33.27 9.48 45.30
N SER A 246 -32.16 10.07 45.76
CA SER A 246 -31.88 11.51 45.62
C SER A 246 -31.85 11.99 44.16
N GLU A 247 -31.38 11.15 43.24
CA GLU A 247 -31.37 11.44 41.80
C GLU A 247 -32.80 11.54 41.23
N ILE A 248 -33.69 10.67 41.72
CA ILE A 248 -35.11 10.66 41.33
C ILE A 248 -35.82 11.91 41.87
N TYR A 249 -35.51 12.32 43.11
CA TYR A 249 -36.04 13.57 43.67
C TYR A 249 -35.49 14.81 42.96
N ARG A 250 -34.26 14.77 42.45
CA ARG A 250 -33.74 15.85 41.60
C ARG A 250 -34.48 15.90 40.26
N MET A 251 -34.85 14.76 39.70
CA MET A 251 -35.63 14.68 38.46
C MET A 251 -37.05 15.29 38.62
N GLU A 252 -37.77 15.06 39.72
CA GLU A 252 -39.11 15.67 39.90
C GLU A 252 -39.06 17.20 39.96
N GLU A 253 -37.95 17.76 40.47
CA GLU A 253 -37.71 19.20 40.55
C GLU A 253 -37.45 19.79 39.16
N VAL A 254 -36.53 19.20 38.39
CA VAL A 254 -36.20 19.67 37.04
C VAL A 254 -37.36 19.46 36.06
N SER A 255 -38.05 18.32 36.15
CA SER A 255 -39.16 17.97 35.24
C SER A 255 -40.45 18.75 35.46
N GLY A 256 -40.58 19.48 36.56
CA GLY A 256 -41.81 20.21 36.92
C GLY A 256 -42.95 19.29 37.35
N THR A 257 -42.64 18.07 37.81
CA THR A 257 -43.64 17.06 38.21
C THR A 257 -43.70 16.83 39.73
N LYS A 258 -42.95 17.61 40.52
CA LYS A 258 -42.97 17.56 41.99
C LYS A 258 -44.40 17.62 42.54
N GLY A 259 -44.78 16.61 43.32
CA GLY A 259 -46.11 16.51 43.93
C GLY A 259 -47.21 15.90 43.05
N ARG A 260 -46.91 15.45 41.83
CA ARG A 260 -47.87 14.73 40.97
C ARG A 260 -47.96 13.23 41.30
N GLN A 261 -46.96 12.67 41.97
CA GLN A 261 -46.79 11.24 42.22
C GLN A 261 -47.50 10.79 43.51
N SER A 262 -47.99 9.54 43.53
CA SER A 262 -48.47 8.87 44.74
C SER A 262 -47.30 8.36 45.59
N LYS A 263 -47.53 8.15 46.90
CA LYS A 263 -46.52 7.61 47.84
C LYS A 263 -45.97 6.24 47.44
N GLY A 264 -46.70 5.48 46.61
CA GLY A 264 -46.27 4.18 46.09
C GLY A 264 -45.58 4.23 44.72
N ASP A 265 -45.57 5.37 44.04
CA ASP A 265 -45.00 5.51 42.70
C ASP A 265 -43.48 5.59 42.72
N ILE A 266 -42.91 6.14 43.80
CA ILE A 266 -41.48 6.15 44.09
C ILE A 266 -41.28 5.46 45.43
N ASN A 267 -40.92 4.18 45.40
CA ASN A 267 -40.70 3.39 46.61
C ASN A 267 -39.21 3.42 47.02
N PRO A 268 -38.84 4.00 48.18
CA PRO A 268 -37.45 4.03 48.63
C PRO A 268 -36.92 2.66 49.11
N ARG A 269 -37.77 1.63 49.25
CA ARG A 269 -37.34 0.30 49.72
C ARG A 269 -36.61 -0.52 48.67
N ASN A 270 -36.98 -0.38 47.39
CA ASN A 270 -36.44 -1.18 46.28
C ASN A 270 -35.72 -0.33 45.22
N ASN A 271 -35.64 0.99 45.43
CA ASN A 271 -34.78 1.88 44.66
C ASN A 271 -33.61 2.31 45.55
N GLY A 272 -32.39 2.25 45.03
CA GLY A 272 -31.18 2.66 45.75
C GLY A 272 -30.72 1.72 46.87
N GLU A 273 -31.31 0.52 47.00
CA GLU A 273 -30.94 -0.49 48.02
C GLU A 273 -29.44 -0.87 47.99
N ARG A 274 -28.83 -0.88 46.80
CA ARG A 274 -27.41 -1.22 46.57
C ARG A 274 -26.61 -0.03 46.05
N ALA A 275 -27.11 1.19 46.21
CA ALA A 275 -26.50 2.40 45.67
C ALA A 275 -25.70 3.14 46.75
N SER A 276 -24.51 3.62 46.40
CA SER A 276 -23.69 4.45 47.29
C SER A 276 -23.97 5.94 47.05
N CYS A 277 -25.02 6.46 47.70
CA CYS A 277 -25.58 7.79 47.39
C CYS A 277 -24.98 8.96 48.19
N GLU A 278 -24.11 8.66 49.15
CA GLU A 278 -23.28 9.64 49.85
C GLU A 278 -21.82 9.23 49.71
N SER A 279 -21.11 9.88 48.78
CA SER A 279 -19.70 9.56 48.51
C SER A 279 -18.77 10.60 49.11
N HIS A 280 -17.93 10.20 50.06
CA HIS A 280 -16.81 11.02 50.53
C HIS A 280 -15.85 11.33 49.37
N ILE A 281 -15.39 12.58 49.25
CA ILE A 281 -14.46 12.96 48.16
C ILE A 281 -13.03 12.60 48.55
N LEU A 282 -12.42 11.63 47.84
CA LEU A 282 -11.02 11.26 48.02
C LEU A 282 -10.09 12.28 47.38
N ARG A 283 -9.08 12.75 48.13
CA ARG A 283 -8.06 13.70 47.65
C ARG A 283 -6.76 13.00 47.24
N PHE A 284 -6.19 13.41 46.11
CA PHE A 284 -4.85 12.98 45.70
C PHE A 284 -3.77 13.71 46.52
N VAL A 285 -2.74 12.97 46.94
CA VAL A 285 -1.65 13.48 47.79
C VAL A 285 -0.42 13.82 46.95
N SER A 286 -0.04 12.94 46.03
CA SER A 286 1.07 13.20 45.10
C SER A 286 0.91 12.46 43.78
N ASN A 287 1.38 13.11 42.72
CA ASN A 287 1.46 12.58 41.36
C ASN A 287 2.89 12.76 40.81
N THR A 288 3.56 11.66 40.46
CA THR A 288 4.87 11.72 39.80
C THR A 288 4.74 11.19 38.39
N THR A 289 5.11 11.99 37.39
CA THR A 289 4.99 11.64 35.98
C THR A 289 6.34 11.33 35.37
N LEU A 290 6.37 10.28 34.56
CA LEU A 290 7.46 9.92 33.66
C LEU A 290 6.91 9.83 32.23
N LYS A 291 7.77 9.54 31.25
CA LYS A 291 7.36 9.43 29.84
C LYS A 291 6.31 8.35 29.58
N ASN A 292 6.33 7.25 30.32
CA ASN A 292 5.42 6.10 30.10
C ASN A 292 4.84 5.53 31.40
N ARG A 293 5.00 6.25 32.52
CA ARG A 293 4.54 5.83 33.83
C ARG A 293 3.99 7.01 34.62
N ILE A 294 2.98 6.76 35.43
CA ILE A 294 2.44 7.73 36.37
C ILE A 294 2.32 7.03 37.73
N LYS A 295 2.97 7.59 38.75
CA LYS A 295 2.80 7.17 40.15
C LYS A 295 1.78 8.07 40.81
N LEU A 296 0.74 7.49 41.39
CA LEU A 296 -0.34 8.20 42.06
C LEU A 296 -0.45 7.73 43.51
N THR A 297 -0.75 8.65 44.40
CA THR A 297 -1.08 8.37 45.81
C THR A 297 -2.26 9.24 46.22
N TRP A 298 -3.17 8.70 47.02
CA TRP A 298 -4.34 9.42 47.53
C TRP A 298 -4.48 9.23 49.04
N GLU A 299 -5.28 10.08 49.65
CA GLU A 299 -5.50 10.04 51.09
C GLU A 299 -6.12 8.71 51.52
N ARG A 300 -5.75 8.28 52.72
CA ARG A 300 -6.31 7.07 53.30
C ARG A 300 -7.75 7.32 53.73
N TYR A 301 -8.68 6.55 53.17
CA TYR A 301 -10.07 6.53 53.60
C TYR A 301 -10.36 5.27 54.44
N ARG A 302 -11.18 5.42 55.47
CA ARG A 302 -11.77 4.30 56.22
C ARG A 302 -13.28 4.42 56.23
N PRO A 303 -14.00 3.31 55.99
CA PRO A 303 -15.45 3.29 56.14
C PRO A 303 -15.86 3.53 57.60
N PRO A 304 -17.10 3.99 57.83
CA PRO A 304 -17.61 4.26 59.18
C PRO A 304 -17.73 2.99 60.06
N ASP A 305 -18.02 1.81 59.49
CA ASP A 305 -17.92 0.53 60.21
C ASP A 305 -16.51 -0.06 60.05
N TYR A 306 -15.84 -0.32 61.18
CA TYR A 306 -14.48 -0.87 61.22
C TYR A 306 -14.38 -2.32 60.71
N ARG A 307 -15.50 -3.03 60.55
CA ARG A 307 -15.55 -4.40 60.05
C ARG A 307 -15.59 -4.48 58.53
N ASP A 308 -15.88 -3.38 57.85
CA ASP A 308 -16.00 -3.36 56.40
C ASP A 308 -14.62 -3.47 55.76
N LEU A 309 -14.50 -4.37 54.78
CA LEU A 309 -13.28 -4.49 54.01
C LEU A 309 -13.27 -3.41 52.93
N ILE A 310 -12.15 -2.71 52.82
CA ILE A 310 -11.99 -1.62 51.86
C ILE A 310 -10.86 -1.94 50.87
N SER A 311 -11.17 -1.81 49.59
CA SER A 311 -10.21 -1.78 48.49
C SER A 311 -10.47 -0.54 47.63
N PHE A 312 -9.55 -0.18 46.75
CA PHE A 312 -9.69 0.94 45.84
C PHE A 312 -9.58 0.44 44.40
N THR A 313 -10.40 0.99 43.50
CA THR A 313 -10.26 0.77 42.07
C THR A 313 -9.87 2.08 41.41
N VAL A 314 -8.77 2.08 40.68
CA VAL A 314 -8.28 3.21 39.90
C VAL A 314 -8.77 3.08 38.47
N TYR A 315 -9.46 4.11 37.99
CA TYR A 315 -9.97 4.21 36.63
C TYR A 315 -9.11 5.21 35.86
N TYR A 316 -8.58 4.81 34.71
CA TYR A 316 -7.81 5.71 33.84
C TYR A 316 -8.06 5.46 32.35
N LYS A 317 -8.10 6.55 31.57
CA LYS A 317 -8.18 6.50 30.11
C LYS A 317 -7.50 7.69 29.44
N GLU A 318 -7.17 7.54 28.17
CA GLU A 318 -6.66 8.64 27.34
C GLU A 318 -7.77 9.68 27.12
N ALA A 319 -7.48 10.96 27.41
CA ALA A 319 -8.44 12.04 27.39
C ALA A 319 -7.81 13.30 26.77
N PRO A 320 -7.99 13.52 25.46
CA PRO A 320 -7.48 14.71 24.77
C PRO A 320 -8.08 16.01 25.33
N PHE A 321 -9.34 15.95 25.77
CA PHE A 321 -10.11 17.06 26.31
C PHE A 321 -10.59 16.77 27.74
N LYS A 322 -11.01 17.81 28.48
CA LYS A 322 -11.44 17.72 29.88
C LYS A 322 -12.95 17.54 30.07
N ASN A 323 -13.64 17.00 29.07
CA ASN A 323 -15.10 16.80 29.06
C ASN A 323 -15.53 15.36 29.39
N VAL A 324 -14.64 14.60 30.03
CA VAL A 324 -14.86 13.18 30.32
C VAL A 324 -15.78 13.02 31.53
N THR A 325 -16.79 12.14 31.42
CA THR A 325 -17.69 11.76 32.52
C THR A 325 -17.41 10.34 33.01
N GLU A 326 -17.84 10.02 34.24
CA GLU A 326 -17.67 8.69 34.87
C GLU A 326 -18.31 7.57 34.03
N TYR A 327 -19.49 7.84 33.47
CA TYR A 327 -20.32 6.84 32.80
C TYR A 327 -20.09 6.75 31.29
N ASP A 328 -19.14 7.51 30.77
CA ASP A 328 -18.80 7.55 29.35
C ASP A 328 -18.35 6.16 28.85
N GLY A 329 -19.16 5.54 27.98
CA GLY A 329 -18.93 4.20 27.42
C GLY A 329 -19.07 3.03 28.42
N GLN A 330 -19.66 3.27 29.60
CA GLN A 330 -19.73 2.25 30.64
C GLN A 330 -21.01 1.40 30.51
N ASP A 331 -20.86 0.20 29.95
CA ASP A 331 -21.93 -0.81 29.93
C ASP A 331 -21.81 -1.77 31.11
N ALA A 332 -22.92 -2.42 31.49
CA ALA A 332 -22.93 -3.43 32.54
C ALA A 332 -21.98 -4.62 32.30
N CYS A 333 -21.57 -4.85 31.04
CA CYS A 333 -20.61 -5.89 30.64
C CYS A 333 -19.17 -5.38 30.49
N GLY A 334 -18.89 -4.11 30.81
CA GLY A 334 -17.52 -3.60 30.98
C GLY A 334 -16.72 -3.43 29.70
N SER A 335 -17.33 -2.96 28.60
CA SER A 335 -16.60 -2.69 27.36
C SER A 335 -15.82 -1.36 27.41
N ASN A 336 -14.62 -1.43 27.99
CA ASN A 336 -13.36 -0.79 27.58
C ASN A 336 -13.24 0.73 27.32
N SER A 337 -14.10 1.62 27.82
CA SER A 337 -13.74 3.05 27.82
C SER A 337 -12.69 3.39 28.88
N TRP A 338 -12.79 2.78 30.06
CA TRP A 338 -11.88 2.99 31.20
C TRP A 338 -11.05 1.74 31.50
N ASN A 339 -9.75 1.93 31.71
CA ASN A 339 -8.89 0.88 32.28
C ASN A 339 -9.04 0.89 33.80
N MET A 340 -9.18 -0.28 34.40
CA MET A 340 -9.43 -0.45 35.83
C MET A 340 -8.30 -1.24 36.48
N VAL A 341 -7.84 -0.78 37.64
CA VAL A 341 -6.82 -1.47 38.44
C VAL A 341 -7.23 -1.43 39.91
N ASP A 342 -7.37 -2.61 40.51
CA ASP A 342 -7.66 -2.73 41.93
C ASP A 342 -6.38 -2.60 42.76
N VAL A 343 -6.49 -1.89 43.88
CA VAL A 343 -5.40 -1.49 44.77
C VAL A 343 -5.87 -1.66 46.20
N ASP A 344 -5.22 -2.60 46.90
CA ASP A 344 -5.52 -2.86 48.29
C ASP A 344 -4.96 -1.78 49.22
N LEU A 345 -5.61 -1.64 50.37
CA LEU A 345 -5.18 -0.70 51.39
C LEU A 345 -3.85 -1.18 52.01
N PRO A 346 -2.79 -0.34 52.09
CA PRO A 346 -1.51 -0.74 52.64
C PRO A 346 -1.62 -1.19 54.11
N PRO A 347 -0.90 -2.26 54.53
CA PRO A 347 -0.97 -2.76 55.90
C PRO A 347 -0.38 -1.76 56.91
N ASN A 348 0.67 -1.04 56.51
CA ASN A 348 1.22 0.04 57.34
C ASN A 348 0.26 1.24 57.36
N LYS A 349 -0.10 1.70 58.57
CA LYS A 349 -1.05 2.80 58.79
C LYS A 349 -0.49 4.17 58.41
N GLU A 350 0.84 4.34 58.41
CA GLU A 350 1.48 5.60 58.03
C GLU A 350 1.57 5.82 56.52
N ASN A 351 1.42 4.74 55.74
CA ASN A 351 1.50 4.82 54.29
C ASN A 351 0.12 5.09 53.67
N ASN A 352 0.09 6.07 52.77
CA ASN A 352 -1.05 6.32 51.90
C ASN A 352 -1.13 5.26 50.79
N PRO A 353 -2.35 4.86 50.36
CA PRO A 353 -2.54 4.01 49.20
C PRO A 353 -2.03 4.69 47.92
N GLY A 354 -1.52 3.89 46.99
CA GLY A 354 -1.04 4.39 45.71
C GLY A 354 -0.73 3.29 44.70
N ILE A 355 -0.59 3.69 43.44
CA ILE A 355 -0.36 2.79 42.30
C ILE A 355 0.68 3.39 41.35
N LEU A 356 1.38 2.52 40.63
CA LEU A 356 2.24 2.88 39.51
C LEU A 356 1.60 2.38 38.20
N LEU A 357 1.01 3.29 37.44
CA LEU A 357 0.52 3.02 36.10
C LEU A 357 1.70 2.91 35.14
N GLN A 358 1.70 1.89 34.27
CA GLN A 358 2.78 1.60 33.32
C GLN A 358 2.22 1.40 31.90
N GLY A 359 3.10 1.51 30.89
CA GLY A 359 2.72 1.32 29.49
C GLY A 359 1.92 2.48 28.90
N LEU A 360 2.07 3.69 29.45
CA LEU A 360 1.38 4.88 28.98
C LEU A 360 2.12 5.51 27.79
N LYS A 361 1.37 6.18 26.92
CA LYS A 361 1.94 6.93 25.80
C LYS A 361 2.62 8.21 26.33
N PRO A 362 3.79 8.61 25.80
CA PRO A 362 4.42 9.89 26.12
C PRO A 362 3.58 11.09 25.69
N TRP A 363 3.76 12.21 26.38
CA TRP A 363 3.05 13.47 26.14
C TRP A 363 1.53 13.31 25.93
N THR A 364 0.92 12.39 26.65
CA THR A 364 -0.50 12.05 26.50
C THR A 364 -1.23 12.41 27.78
N GLN A 365 -2.38 13.08 27.63
CA GLN A 365 -3.22 13.46 28.76
C GLN A 365 -4.15 12.30 29.11
N TYR A 366 -4.11 11.90 30.38
CA TYR A 366 -4.96 10.85 30.94
C TYR A 366 -5.95 11.45 31.92
N ALA A 367 -7.22 11.04 31.82
CA ALA A 367 -8.21 11.26 32.85
C ALA A 367 -8.11 10.11 33.85
N ILE A 368 -8.05 10.42 35.15
CA ILE A 368 -7.86 9.43 36.21
C ILE A 368 -8.74 9.78 37.42
N TYR A 369 -9.41 8.78 37.98
CA TYR A 369 -10.09 8.90 39.28
C TYR A 369 -10.06 7.58 40.05
N VAL A 370 -10.32 7.65 41.35
CA VAL A 370 -10.29 6.50 42.26
C VAL A 370 -11.65 6.35 42.92
N LYS A 371 -12.13 5.11 43.01
CA LYS A 371 -13.34 4.73 43.73
C LYS A 371 -12.99 3.75 44.83
N ALA A 372 -13.45 3.98 46.05
CA ALA A 372 -13.36 3.00 47.12
C ALA A 372 -14.47 1.96 46.94
N VAL A 373 -14.09 0.69 47.04
CA VAL A 373 -14.97 -0.47 47.07
C VAL A 373 -15.05 -0.92 48.52
N THR A 374 -16.21 -0.72 49.15
CA THR A 374 -16.51 -1.18 50.49
C THR A 374 -17.32 -2.47 50.40
N LEU A 375 -16.81 -3.55 51.00
CA LEU A 375 -17.52 -4.81 51.16
C LEU A 375 -18.08 -4.84 52.58
N THR A 376 -19.37 -4.51 52.70
CA THR A 376 -20.05 -4.45 53.99
C THR A 376 -20.44 -5.85 54.46
N MET A 377 -20.19 -6.15 55.74
CA MET A 377 -20.53 -7.45 56.34
C MET A 377 -21.96 -7.49 56.91
N MET A 378 -22.65 -6.34 56.94
CA MET A 378 -24.06 -6.20 57.33
C MET A 378 -24.83 -5.52 56.19
N GLU A 379 -25.80 -6.22 55.59
CA GLU A 379 -26.55 -5.76 54.39
C GLU A 379 -27.52 -4.59 54.65
N ASN A 380 -27.75 -4.17 55.89
CA ASN A 380 -28.92 -3.36 56.26
C ASN A 380 -28.67 -1.87 56.57
N HIS A 381 -27.47 -1.32 56.35
CA HIS A 381 -27.20 0.11 56.60
C HIS A 381 -26.60 0.82 55.38
N HIS A 382 -26.83 2.14 55.29
CA HIS A 382 -26.40 3.02 54.22
C HIS A 382 -24.99 2.71 53.72
N ILE A 383 -24.86 2.27 52.46
CA ILE A 383 -23.57 1.97 51.84
C ILE A 383 -22.86 3.29 51.54
N HIS A 384 -22.00 3.73 52.47
CA HIS A 384 -21.14 4.88 52.25
C HIS A 384 -20.02 4.51 51.28
N GLY A 385 -19.96 5.23 50.16
CA GLY A 385 -18.88 5.12 49.19
C GLY A 385 -17.84 6.22 49.40
N ALA A 386 -16.68 6.09 48.77
CA ALA A 386 -15.77 7.21 48.59
C ALA A 386 -15.28 7.25 47.14
N LYS A 387 -15.11 8.45 46.60
CA LYS A 387 -14.77 8.67 45.19
C LYS A 387 -13.92 9.93 45.07
N SER A 388 -12.89 9.92 44.22
CA SER A 388 -12.15 11.15 43.91
C SER A 388 -12.81 11.94 42.78
N GLU A 389 -12.43 13.21 42.64
CA GLU A 389 -12.67 13.93 41.39
C GLU A 389 -11.81 13.36 40.25
N ILE A 390 -12.20 13.63 39.00
CA ILE A 390 -11.42 13.28 37.81
C ILE A 390 -10.27 14.28 37.67
N VAL A 391 -9.05 13.80 37.81
CA VAL A 391 -7.83 14.57 37.56
C VAL A 391 -7.28 14.26 36.18
N TYR A 392 -6.76 15.30 35.53
CA TYR A 392 -6.13 15.22 34.22
C TYR A 392 -4.63 15.36 34.38
N ILE A 393 -3.89 14.30 34.05
CA ILE A 393 -2.44 14.23 34.21
C ILE A 393 -1.82 13.92 32.86
N ARG A 394 -0.83 14.71 32.46
CA ARG A 394 -0.07 14.51 31.21
C ARG A 394 1.27 13.84 31.51
N THR A 395 1.60 12.79 30.77
CA THR A 395 2.92 12.14 30.83
C THR A 395 4.00 13.06 30.27
N ASN A 396 5.26 12.84 30.66
CA ASN A 396 6.37 13.67 30.18
C ASN A 396 6.61 13.43 28.68
N ALA A 397 7.23 14.42 28.02
CA ALA A 397 7.65 14.30 26.63
C ALA A 397 8.69 13.19 26.44
N ALA A 398 8.81 12.70 25.21
CA ALA A 398 9.85 11.77 24.79
C ALA A 398 10.37 12.17 23.41
N VAL A 399 11.45 11.52 22.97
CA VAL A 399 11.97 11.71 21.61
C VAL A 399 10.86 11.40 20.59
N PRO A 400 10.60 12.27 19.59
CA PRO A 400 9.60 12.01 18.56
C PRO A 400 9.97 10.78 17.71
N SER A 401 8.98 10.18 17.05
CA SER A 401 9.23 9.18 16.00
C SER A 401 9.76 9.83 14.71
N ILE A 402 10.15 9.03 13.72
CA ILE A 402 10.66 9.53 12.44
C ILE A 402 9.56 10.23 11.59
N PRO A 403 9.90 11.23 10.76
CA PRO A 403 8.98 11.77 9.76
C PRO A 403 8.52 10.70 8.77
N LEU A 404 7.30 10.84 8.24
CA LEU A 404 6.69 9.87 7.33
C LEU A 404 6.73 10.36 5.88
N ASP A 405 6.63 9.43 4.93
CA ASP A 405 6.42 9.69 3.49
C ASP A 405 7.29 10.80 2.91
N VAL A 406 8.61 10.67 3.06
CA VAL A 406 9.56 11.64 2.51
C VAL A 406 9.60 11.50 0.99
N ILE A 407 9.13 12.52 0.28
CA ILE A 407 9.10 12.60 -1.18
C ILE A 407 10.00 13.77 -1.62
N SER A 408 10.69 13.59 -2.73
CA SER A 408 11.57 14.61 -3.30
C SER A 408 11.38 14.73 -4.81
N ALA A 409 11.51 15.95 -5.31
CA ALA A 409 11.38 16.28 -6.73
C ALA A 409 12.41 17.37 -7.09
N SER A 410 12.86 17.39 -8.34
CA SER A 410 13.77 18.42 -8.85
C SER A 410 13.07 19.27 -9.90
N ASN A 411 12.90 20.57 -9.60
CA ASN A 411 12.28 21.52 -10.52
C ASN A 411 13.32 22.33 -11.33
N SER A 412 14.60 22.21 -10.98
CA SER A 412 15.71 22.91 -11.63
C SER A 412 17.00 22.11 -11.45
N SER A 413 17.97 22.30 -12.34
CA SER A 413 19.21 21.53 -12.33
C SER A 413 20.03 21.67 -11.04
N SER A 414 19.84 22.75 -10.27
CA SER A 414 20.53 22.98 -9.00
C SER A 414 19.60 23.03 -7.79
N GLN A 415 18.38 22.51 -7.88
CA GLN A 415 17.39 22.57 -6.80
C GLN A 415 16.65 21.25 -6.56
N LEU A 416 16.36 20.97 -5.30
CA LEU A 416 15.51 19.87 -4.86
C LEU A 416 14.41 20.39 -3.93
N ILE A 417 13.18 20.02 -4.23
CA ILE A 417 12.01 20.22 -3.37
C ILE A 417 11.81 18.93 -2.59
N VAL A 418 11.70 19.03 -1.28
CA VAL A 418 11.51 17.89 -0.39
C VAL A 418 10.27 18.14 0.45
N LYS A 419 9.38 17.14 0.52
CA LYS A 419 8.13 17.16 1.29
C LYS A 419 8.06 15.90 2.15
N TRP A 420 7.49 16.01 3.34
CA TRP A 420 7.27 14.89 4.25
C TRP A 420 5.93 15.05 4.99
N ASN A 421 5.57 14.04 5.77
CA ASN A 421 4.44 14.05 6.69
C ASN A 421 4.94 14.10 8.15
N PRO A 422 4.13 14.63 9.08
CA PRO A 422 4.46 14.64 10.50
C PRO A 422 4.69 13.23 11.07
N PRO A 423 5.50 13.09 12.15
CA PRO A 423 5.75 11.80 12.76
C PRO A 423 4.48 11.19 13.38
N SER A 424 4.35 9.86 13.29
CA SER A 424 3.25 9.08 13.89
C SER A 424 3.07 9.37 15.39
N LEU A 425 4.19 9.46 16.12
CA LEU A 425 4.23 9.80 17.54
C LEU A 425 5.09 11.05 17.74
N PRO A 426 4.49 12.25 17.80
CA PRO A 426 5.22 13.50 18.07
C PRO A 426 5.84 13.55 19.47
N ASN A 427 5.23 12.85 20.44
CA ASN A 427 5.68 12.77 21.84
C ASN A 427 5.96 14.13 22.51
N GLY A 428 5.30 15.18 22.03
CA GLY A 428 5.53 16.57 22.40
C GLY A 428 4.89 17.50 21.37
N ASN A 429 4.83 18.80 21.68
CA ASN A 429 4.52 19.79 20.65
C ASN A 429 5.69 19.88 19.65
N LEU A 430 5.41 19.71 18.36
CA LEU A 430 6.43 19.79 17.31
C LEU A 430 6.91 21.24 17.18
N SER A 431 8.23 21.41 17.10
CA SER A 431 8.85 22.73 17.01
C SER A 431 9.43 22.97 15.62
N TYR A 432 10.28 22.07 15.15
CA TYR A 432 10.97 22.19 13.88
C TYR A 432 11.43 20.84 13.34
N TYR A 433 11.81 20.82 12.07
CA TYR A 433 12.47 19.69 11.42
C TYR A 433 13.91 20.04 11.10
N ILE A 434 14.81 19.05 11.14
CA ILE A 434 16.19 19.20 10.68
C ILE A 434 16.32 18.41 9.38
N VAL A 435 16.63 19.09 8.29
CA VAL A 435 16.88 18.48 6.98
C VAL A 435 18.37 18.56 6.71
N ARG A 436 18.99 17.41 6.46
CA ARG A 436 20.40 17.29 6.11
C ARG A 436 20.53 16.70 4.72
N TRP A 437 21.48 17.16 3.92
CA TRP A 437 21.75 16.55 2.62
C TRP A 437 23.24 16.36 2.37
N GLN A 438 23.57 15.25 1.73
CA GLN A 438 24.93 14.82 1.42
C GLN A 438 25.02 14.40 -0.04
N GLN A 439 26.02 14.93 -0.74
CA GLN A 439 26.32 14.50 -2.11
C GLN A 439 26.78 13.04 -2.10
N GLN A 440 26.28 12.24 -3.03
CA GLN A 440 26.69 10.85 -3.21
C GLN A 440 27.66 10.73 -4.38
N PRO A 441 28.73 9.92 -4.25
CA PRO A 441 29.62 9.64 -5.36
C PRO A 441 28.87 8.88 -6.46
N GLN A 442 29.30 9.07 -7.70
CA GLN A 442 28.85 8.24 -8.82
C GLN A 442 29.42 6.83 -8.68
N ASP A 443 28.66 5.82 -9.14
CA ASP A 443 29.08 4.42 -9.01
C ASP A 443 30.43 4.16 -9.68
N SER A 444 31.40 3.61 -8.94
CA SER A 444 32.77 3.40 -9.42
C SER A 444 32.86 2.49 -10.65
N TYR A 445 31.96 1.50 -10.76
CA TYR A 445 31.91 0.60 -11.92
C TYR A 445 31.60 1.34 -13.23
N LEU A 446 30.91 2.49 -13.19
CA LEU A 446 30.55 3.24 -14.39
C LEU A 446 31.78 3.76 -15.12
N TYR A 447 32.86 4.04 -14.40
CA TYR A 447 34.12 4.56 -14.95
C TYR A 447 34.97 3.47 -15.62
N ARG A 448 34.79 2.20 -15.23
CA ARG A 448 35.67 1.09 -15.65
C ARG A 448 35.22 0.39 -16.93
N HIS A 449 33.93 0.46 -17.28
CA HIS A 449 33.36 -0.27 -18.42
C HIS A 449 33.46 0.48 -19.75
N ASN A 450 33.70 -0.26 -20.84
CA ASN A 450 33.63 0.26 -22.21
C ASN A 450 32.21 0.07 -22.79
N TYR A 451 31.46 1.16 -22.88
CA TYR A 451 30.05 1.14 -23.33
C TYR A 451 29.85 1.02 -24.84
N CYS A 452 30.91 1.16 -25.67
CA CYS A 452 30.80 0.89 -27.10
C CYS A 452 30.63 -0.61 -27.42
N SER A 453 31.02 -1.48 -26.47
CA SER A 453 30.87 -2.93 -26.61
C SER A 453 29.55 -3.47 -26.05
N LYS A 454 28.70 -2.60 -25.48
CA LYS A 454 27.47 -2.97 -24.76
C LYS A 454 26.26 -2.42 -25.49
N ASP A 455 25.26 -3.27 -25.73
CA ASP A 455 24.03 -2.90 -26.43
C ASP A 455 23.12 -1.95 -25.63
N LYS A 456 23.31 -1.87 -24.30
CA LYS A 456 22.53 -1.00 -23.42
C LYS A 456 23.44 -0.13 -22.56
N VAL A 457 23.22 1.18 -22.67
CA VAL A 457 23.93 2.20 -21.88
C VAL A 457 23.07 2.58 -20.65
N PRO A 458 23.64 2.66 -19.44
CA PRO A 458 22.89 3.01 -18.24
C PRO A 458 22.45 4.48 -18.27
N ILE A 459 21.15 4.71 -18.34
CA ILE A 459 20.54 6.05 -18.21
C ILE A 459 19.93 6.16 -16.81
N ARG A 460 20.26 7.22 -16.08
CA ARG A 460 19.66 7.52 -14.78
C ARG A 460 18.56 8.56 -14.94
N ARG A 461 17.51 8.49 -14.12
CA ARG A 461 16.45 9.50 -14.10
C ARG A 461 16.70 10.50 -12.97
N TYR A 462 16.29 11.75 -13.18
CA TYR A 462 16.17 12.73 -12.12
C TYR A 462 14.86 12.52 -11.34
N ALA A 463 14.71 13.17 -10.20
CA ALA A 463 13.47 13.11 -9.42
C ALA A 463 12.38 13.94 -10.13
N ASP A 464 11.45 13.28 -10.83
CA ASP A 464 10.44 13.96 -11.67
C ASP A 464 9.32 14.61 -10.84
N GLY A 465 8.82 15.74 -11.35
CA GLY A 465 8.08 16.76 -10.59
C GLY A 465 6.56 16.58 -10.49
N THR A 466 6.00 15.38 -10.61
CA THR A 466 4.56 15.17 -10.37
C THR A 466 4.29 15.11 -8.87
N ILE A 467 4.30 16.27 -8.22
CA ILE A 467 3.61 16.49 -6.94
C ILE A 467 2.25 17.10 -7.28
N ASP A 468 1.43 16.35 -8.01
CA ASP A 468 -0.01 16.63 -8.11
C ASP A 468 -0.73 15.79 -7.07
N THR A 469 -1.35 16.51 -6.14
CA THR A 469 -2.53 16.07 -5.40
C THR A 469 -3.55 15.49 -6.38
N GLU A 470 -3.99 14.25 -6.12
CA GLU A 470 -5.07 13.55 -6.83
C GLU A 470 -4.75 12.94 -8.20
N GLU A 471 -3.65 12.20 -8.38
CA GLU A 471 -3.60 11.10 -9.37
C GLU A 471 -2.34 10.22 -9.15
N ALA A 472 -2.46 9.22 -8.27
CA ALA A 472 -1.51 8.11 -8.18
C ALA A 472 -2.25 6.82 -7.77
N THR A 473 -3.38 6.57 -8.43
CA THR A 473 -3.97 5.23 -8.56
C THR A 473 -3.75 4.80 -10.00
N GLU A 474 -2.53 4.36 -10.33
CA GLU A 474 -2.28 3.36 -11.38
C GLU A 474 -0.79 2.96 -11.38
N PRO A 475 -0.44 1.70 -11.06
CA PRO A 475 0.90 1.20 -11.27
C PRO A 475 1.15 1.04 -12.77
N THR A 476 2.25 1.64 -13.23
CA THR A 476 2.72 1.58 -14.61
C THR A 476 2.99 0.12 -15.01
N LYS A 477 2.24 -0.39 -15.99
CA LYS A 477 2.51 -1.66 -16.67
C LYS A 477 3.88 -1.62 -17.37
N PRO A 478 4.73 -2.64 -17.23
CA PRO A 478 5.76 -2.91 -18.22
C PRO A 478 5.15 -3.70 -19.40
N GLU A 479 4.90 -3.04 -20.52
CA GLU A 479 4.90 -3.69 -21.84
C GLU A 479 6.35 -3.95 -22.25
N GLY A 480 6.79 -5.07 -22.80
CA GLY A 480 6.17 -6.35 -23.09
C GLY A 480 7.28 -7.23 -23.70
N CYS A 481 7.39 -8.49 -23.28
CA CYS A 481 8.20 -9.49 -23.97
C CYS A 481 7.23 -10.52 -24.55
N GLY A 482 6.95 -10.40 -25.85
CA GLY A 482 6.18 -11.39 -26.59
C GLY A 482 7.03 -12.62 -26.89
N GLY A 483 6.41 -13.80 -26.76
CA GLY A 483 6.99 -15.06 -27.21
C GLY A 483 6.57 -16.26 -26.36
N GLU A 484 5.46 -16.88 -26.75
CA GLU A 484 4.86 -18.15 -26.34
C GLU A 484 5.66 -19.04 -25.37
N LYS A 485 5.21 -19.16 -24.11
CA LYS A 485 5.58 -20.24 -23.19
C LYS A 485 4.39 -20.69 -22.33
N GLY A 486 4.26 -22.01 -22.20
CA GLY A 486 3.36 -22.69 -21.26
C GLY A 486 3.66 -22.39 -19.78
N PRO A 487 2.86 -22.94 -18.84
CA PRO A 487 2.56 -22.29 -17.57
C PRO A 487 3.74 -22.34 -16.59
N CYS A 488 4.27 -21.16 -16.26
CA CYS A 488 5.14 -20.97 -15.09
C CYS A 488 4.34 -21.14 -13.79
N CYS A 489 4.91 -21.78 -12.78
CA CYS A 489 4.36 -21.80 -11.43
C CYS A 489 4.35 -20.38 -10.84
N ALA A 490 3.20 -19.95 -10.30
CA ALA A 490 3.04 -18.62 -9.72
C ALA A 490 3.94 -18.43 -8.49
N CYS A 491 4.74 -17.35 -8.49
CA CYS A 491 5.45 -16.91 -7.29
C CYS A 491 4.45 -16.61 -6.16
N PRO A 492 4.79 -16.89 -4.89
CA PRO A 492 3.97 -16.47 -3.77
C PRO A 492 3.82 -14.96 -3.78
N LYS A 493 2.58 -14.48 -3.73
CA LYS A 493 2.24 -13.06 -3.73
C LYS A 493 2.99 -12.34 -2.62
N THR A 494 3.56 -11.19 -2.94
CA THR A 494 4.23 -10.30 -1.99
C THR A 494 3.24 -9.81 -0.94
N GLU A 495 3.72 -9.38 0.23
CA GLU A 495 2.82 -8.86 1.28
C GLU A 495 2.05 -7.61 0.84
N ALA A 496 2.60 -6.82 -0.09
CA ALA A 496 1.89 -5.71 -0.72
C ALA A 496 0.73 -6.20 -1.61
N GLU A 497 0.95 -7.24 -2.40
CA GLU A 497 -0.11 -7.86 -3.22
C GLU A 497 -1.17 -8.56 -2.36
N LYS A 498 -0.79 -9.20 -1.26
CA LYS A 498 -1.75 -9.78 -0.31
C LYS A 498 -2.57 -8.72 0.41
N GLN A 499 -1.97 -7.58 0.75
CA GLN A 499 -2.69 -6.47 1.38
C GLN A 499 -3.67 -5.82 0.40
N ALA A 500 -3.25 -5.60 -0.86
CA ALA A 500 -4.13 -5.11 -1.91
C ALA A 500 -5.27 -6.10 -2.21
N GLU A 501 -4.99 -7.41 -2.25
CA GLU A 501 -6.05 -8.43 -2.41
C GLU A 501 -6.97 -8.53 -1.21
N LYS A 502 -6.45 -8.30 0.00
CA LYS A 502 -7.26 -8.27 1.22
C LYS A 502 -8.19 -7.06 1.21
N GLU A 503 -7.70 -5.89 0.83
CA GLU A 503 -8.50 -4.67 0.68
C GLU A 503 -9.51 -4.80 -0.45
N GLU A 504 -9.12 -5.40 -1.59
CA GLU A 504 -10.03 -5.68 -2.70
C GLU A 504 -11.09 -6.72 -2.32
N ALA A 505 -10.73 -7.79 -1.61
CA ALA A 505 -11.67 -8.79 -1.12
C ALA A 505 -12.60 -8.21 -0.04
N GLU A 506 -12.11 -7.32 0.81
CA GLU A 506 -12.91 -6.59 1.78
C GLU A 506 -13.90 -5.65 1.07
N TYR A 507 -13.46 -4.91 0.05
CA TYR A 507 -14.33 -4.07 -0.78
C TYR A 507 -15.39 -4.89 -1.51
N ARG A 508 -15.00 -5.99 -2.17
CA ARG A 508 -15.95 -6.90 -2.84
C ARG A 508 -16.94 -7.49 -1.85
N LYS A 509 -16.50 -7.88 -0.65
CA LYS A 509 -17.38 -8.38 0.41
C LYS A 509 -18.34 -7.31 0.91
N VAL A 510 -17.89 -6.06 1.06
CA VAL A 510 -18.76 -4.94 1.44
C VAL A 510 -19.79 -4.65 0.35
N PHE A 511 -19.36 -4.65 -0.92
CA PHE A 511 -20.25 -4.47 -2.07
C PHE A 511 -21.24 -5.64 -2.21
N GLU A 512 -20.80 -6.89 -2.06
CA GLU A 512 -21.67 -8.06 -2.06
C GLU A 512 -22.63 -8.05 -0.87
N ASN A 513 -22.20 -7.61 0.32
CA ASN A 513 -23.09 -7.42 1.46
C ASN A 513 -24.14 -6.34 1.19
N PHE A 514 -23.77 -5.23 0.54
CA PHE A 514 -24.73 -4.20 0.09
C PHE A 514 -25.73 -4.80 -0.90
N LEU A 515 -25.25 -5.51 -1.93
CA LEU A 515 -26.10 -6.18 -2.92
C LEU A 515 -27.02 -7.23 -2.27
N HIS A 516 -26.49 -8.02 -1.33
CA HIS A 516 -27.26 -9.01 -0.58
C HIS A 516 -28.33 -8.35 0.29
N ASN A 517 -28.02 -7.26 0.97
CA ASN A 517 -28.98 -6.54 1.81
C ASN A 517 -30.05 -5.81 0.99
N SER A 518 -29.76 -5.39 -0.25
CA SER A 518 -30.71 -4.73 -1.15
C SER A 518 -31.59 -5.71 -1.94
N ILE A 519 -31.07 -6.90 -2.28
CA ILE A 519 -31.80 -7.91 -3.08
C ILE A 519 -32.58 -8.88 -2.19
N PHE A 520 -32.05 -9.26 -1.03
CA PHE A 520 -32.67 -10.24 -0.15
C PHE A 520 -33.36 -9.54 1.03
N VAL A 521 -34.67 -9.29 0.89
CA VAL A 521 -35.53 -8.87 2.00
C VAL A 521 -35.77 -10.08 2.93
N PRO A 522 -35.41 -10.02 4.22
CA PRO A 522 -35.60 -11.16 5.13
C PRO A 522 -37.08 -11.49 5.33
N ARG A 523 -37.45 -12.76 5.17
CA ARG A 523 -38.69 -13.31 5.77
C ARG A 523 -38.42 -13.69 7.24
N PRO A 524 -39.38 -13.48 8.17
CA PRO A 524 -39.11 -13.65 9.60
C PRO A 524 -38.95 -15.13 10.02
N ASP A 525 -37.75 -15.39 10.56
CA ASP A 525 -37.30 -16.36 11.58
C ASP A 525 -37.73 -17.85 11.59
N ARG A 526 -36.70 -18.71 11.68
CA ARG A 526 -36.66 -19.84 12.63
C ARG A 526 -35.25 -20.12 13.16
N LYS A 527 -35.13 -20.16 14.50
CA LYS A 527 -33.93 -20.27 15.35
C LYS A 527 -33.35 -21.68 15.55
N ARG A 528 -32.10 -21.67 16.07
CA ARG A 528 -31.31 -22.63 16.92
C ARG A 528 -30.30 -23.54 16.19
N ARG A 529 -29.12 -23.89 16.73
CA ARG A 529 -28.56 -23.87 18.12
C ARG A 529 -27.02 -24.04 18.09
N ASP A 530 -26.31 -23.39 19.02
CA ASP A 530 -24.90 -23.63 19.39
C ASP A 530 -24.67 -24.90 20.23
N VAL A 531 -23.45 -25.47 20.20
CA VAL A 531 -22.83 -26.23 21.32
C VAL A 531 -21.28 -26.13 21.32
N PHE A 532 -20.72 -25.51 22.39
CA PHE A 532 -19.52 -25.77 23.23
C PHE A 532 -18.19 -26.39 22.69
N ARG A 533 -16.98 -26.33 23.32
CA ARG A 533 -16.17 -25.46 24.24
C ARG A 533 -15.00 -26.35 24.80
N ILE A 534 -13.79 -25.77 25.05
CA ILE A 534 -12.72 -26.17 26.06
C ILE A 534 -11.82 -27.39 25.66
N ALA A 535 -10.51 -27.57 25.95
CA ALA A 535 -9.47 -27.09 26.92
C ALA A 535 -8.03 -27.39 26.37
N ASN A 536 -7.00 -26.54 26.54
CA ASN A 536 -6.01 -26.39 27.64
C ASN A 536 -4.65 -27.13 27.50
N ALA A 537 -3.56 -26.36 27.71
CA ALA A 537 -2.34 -26.65 28.53
C ALA A 537 -1.38 -27.80 28.09
N THR A 538 -0.05 -27.79 28.20
CA THR A 538 0.97 -26.96 28.88
C THR A 538 2.38 -27.45 28.51
N LEU A 539 3.37 -26.54 28.54
CA LEU A 539 4.77 -26.62 29.03
C LEU A 539 5.63 -27.90 28.86
N ALA A 540 6.85 -27.74 28.32
CA ALA A 540 8.13 -27.98 29.02
C ALA A 540 9.34 -27.70 28.09
N THR A 541 10.12 -26.62 28.27
CA THR A 541 11.39 -26.45 29.06
C THR A 541 12.67 -27.10 28.52
N ARG A 542 13.72 -26.23 28.50
CA ARG A 542 15.17 -26.44 28.73
C ARG A 542 16.04 -26.92 27.55
N ASN A 543 17.30 -26.48 27.39
CA ASN A 543 18.08 -25.31 27.85
C ASN A 543 19.54 -25.49 27.33
N ARG A 544 20.28 -24.36 27.34
CA ARG A 544 21.76 -24.19 27.35
C ARG A 544 22.49 -24.33 26.01
N ASN A 545 23.13 -23.29 25.47
CA ASN A 545 24.17 -22.33 25.95
C ASN A 545 25.60 -22.86 25.81
N ALA A 546 26.45 -21.94 25.33
CA ALA A 546 27.91 -21.76 25.55
C ALA A 546 28.72 -21.88 24.24
N THR A 547 29.04 -20.76 23.57
CA THR A 547 30.16 -19.81 23.79
C THR A 547 31.53 -20.32 23.31
N GLY A 548 32.16 -19.50 22.46
CA GLY A 548 33.61 -19.42 22.21
C GLY A 548 33.87 -18.89 20.80
N THR A 549 34.19 -17.61 20.56
CA THR A 549 35.53 -16.96 20.68
C THR A 549 36.61 -17.81 19.99
N ASP A 550 37.49 -17.34 19.11
CA ASP A 550 37.91 -15.98 18.76
C ASP A 550 38.85 -16.06 17.53
N HIS A 551 39.12 -14.89 16.95
CA HIS A 551 40.40 -14.47 16.34
C HIS A 551 40.80 -14.81 14.89
N PHE A 552 40.70 -13.75 14.08
CA PHE A 552 41.73 -13.10 13.23
C PHE A 552 42.54 -13.95 12.24
N THR A 553 42.57 -13.52 10.98
CA THR A 553 43.61 -12.58 10.50
C THR A 553 43.31 -12.02 9.10
N ASN A 554 43.76 -10.78 8.94
CA ASN A 554 43.63 -9.88 7.80
C ASN A 554 44.22 -10.41 6.49
N VAL A 555 43.59 -10.06 5.37
CA VAL A 555 44.32 -9.73 4.14
C VAL A 555 43.74 -8.44 3.57
N SER A 556 44.63 -7.46 3.50
CA SER A 556 44.48 -6.11 2.98
C SER A 556 44.31 -6.10 1.46
N ASP A 557 43.21 -5.53 0.97
CA ASP A 557 43.14 -5.00 -0.39
C ASP A 557 43.06 -3.48 -0.33
N THR A 558 43.98 -2.85 -1.04
CA THR A 558 44.18 -1.40 -1.13
C THR A 558 42.92 -0.67 -1.57
N GLU A 559 42.34 0.07 -0.64
CA GLU A 559 41.22 1.00 -0.84
C GLU A 559 41.63 2.14 -1.78
N GLU A 560 40.94 2.27 -2.92
CA GLU A 560 40.80 3.56 -3.59
C GLU A 560 39.96 4.45 -2.65
N SER A 561 40.56 5.51 -2.12
CA SER A 561 39.95 6.42 -1.14
C SER A 561 38.51 6.80 -1.51
N GLU A 562 37.54 6.35 -0.71
CA GLU A 562 36.16 6.84 -0.77
C GLU A 562 36.17 8.34 -0.44
N VAL A 563 35.79 9.17 -1.42
CA VAL A 563 35.66 10.61 -1.21
C VAL A 563 34.42 10.82 -0.34
N GLU A 564 34.62 11.09 0.94
CA GLU A 564 33.54 11.36 1.89
C GLU A 564 33.06 12.81 1.75
N TYR A 565 31.80 13.00 1.32
CA TYR A 565 31.20 14.32 1.17
C TYR A 565 30.60 14.81 2.50
N PRO A 566 30.68 16.12 2.82
CA PRO A 566 30.09 16.65 4.05
C PRO A 566 28.56 16.70 4.00
N PHE A 567 27.92 16.62 5.17
CA PHE A 567 26.50 16.94 5.33
C PHE A 567 26.30 18.45 5.45
N PHE A 568 25.32 18.97 4.72
CA PHE A 568 24.77 20.30 4.93
C PHE A 568 23.47 20.18 5.71
N GLU A 569 23.14 21.17 6.55
CA GLU A 569 21.97 21.14 7.44
C GLU A 569 21.14 22.41 7.31
N THR A 570 19.82 22.28 7.43
CA THR A 570 18.89 23.41 7.59
C THR A 570 17.74 23.03 8.51
N LYS A 571 17.31 23.99 9.34
CA LYS A 571 16.12 23.88 10.20
C LYS A 571 14.89 24.43 9.48
N VAL A 572 13.79 23.71 9.54
CA VAL A 572 12.53 24.03 8.88
C VAL A 572 11.41 24.10 9.91
N ASP A 573 10.86 25.30 10.08
CA ASP A 573 9.86 25.60 11.10
C ASP A 573 8.47 25.79 10.46
N GLY A 574 7.45 25.18 11.05
CA GLY A 574 6.04 25.39 10.69
C GLY A 574 5.60 24.90 9.30
N LYS A 575 6.45 24.18 8.56
CA LYS A 575 6.14 23.60 7.24
C LYS A 575 6.77 22.21 7.11
N GLU A 576 6.08 21.32 6.43
CA GLU A 576 6.54 19.96 6.09
C GLU A 576 7.16 19.90 4.68
N ARG A 577 7.72 21.02 4.21
CA ARG A 577 8.39 21.12 2.92
C ARG A 577 9.55 22.11 2.95
N THR A 578 10.59 21.84 2.17
CA THR A 578 11.72 22.75 1.97
C THR A 578 12.25 22.68 0.54
N VAL A 579 12.97 23.73 0.13
CA VAL A 579 13.68 23.80 -1.14
C VAL A 579 15.17 23.91 -0.84
N ILE A 580 15.93 22.91 -1.29
CA ILE A 580 17.38 22.87 -1.19
C ILE A 580 17.95 23.48 -2.48
N SER A 581 18.78 24.50 -2.37
CA SER A 581 19.42 25.21 -3.49
C SER A 581 20.93 24.97 -3.55
N HIS A 582 21.57 25.48 -4.61
CA HIS A 582 23.02 25.41 -4.85
C HIS A 582 23.59 23.98 -4.96
N LEU A 583 22.81 23.07 -5.52
CA LEU A 583 23.20 21.68 -5.77
C LEU A 583 23.90 21.52 -7.12
N GLN A 584 24.75 20.50 -7.26
CA GLN A 584 25.37 20.14 -8.53
C GLN A 584 24.33 19.54 -9.48
N PRO A 585 24.39 19.87 -10.79
CA PRO A 585 23.47 19.32 -11.78
C PRO A 585 23.64 17.81 -11.93
N PHE A 586 22.52 17.13 -12.19
CA PHE A 586 22.44 15.69 -12.38
C PHE A 586 23.18 14.81 -11.34
N THR A 587 23.25 15.29 -10.10
CA THR A 587 24.00 14.65 -9.01
C THR A 587 23.05 14.01 -8.00
N LEU A 588 23.43 12.85 -7.46
CA LEU A 588 22.64 12.13 -6.47
C LEU A 588 22.92 12.71 -5.08
N TYR A 589 21.86 13.00 -4.34
CA TYR A 589 21.92 13.46 -2.96
C TYR A 589 21.16 12.50 -2.05
N ARG A 590 21.73 12.23 -0.88
CA ARG A 590 21.06 11.60 0.25
C ARG A 590 20.48 12.71 1.12
N ILE A 591 19.19 12.67 1.40
CA ILE A 591 18.49 13.66 2.23
C ILE A 591 17.99 12.96 3.48
N ASP A 592 18.45 13.40 4.65
CA ASP A 592 18.08 12.90 5.97
C ASP A 592 17.17 13.93 6.66
N ILE A 593 16.00 13.51 7.16
CA ILE A 593 15.03 14.38 7.83
C ILE A 593 14.76 13.88 9.24
N HIS A 594 14.91 14.78 10.21
CA HIS A 594 14.60 14.56 11.62
C HIS A 594 13.44 15.46 12.04
N SER A 595 12.66 15.02 13.03
CA SER A 595 11.62 15.82 13.68
C SER A 595 12.00 16.12 15.12
N CYS A 596 11.84 17.37 15.53
CA CYS A 596 12.20 17.85 16.86
C CYS A 596 10.95 18.46 17.53
N ASN A 597 10.74 18.11 18.80
CA ASN A 597 9.71 18.71 19.63
C ASN A 597 10.31 19.78 20.56
N HIS A 598 9.47 20.45 21.35
CA HIS A 598 9.89 21.50 22.29
C HIS A 598 10.91 21.05 23.36
N GLU A 599 11.06 19.74 23.61
CA GLU A 599 12.04 19.17 24.55
C GLU A 599 13.24 18.55 23.81
N ALA A 600 13.41 18.84 22.52
CA ALA A 600 14.51 18.28 21.73
C ALA A 600 15.89 18.75 22.21
N ASP A 601 15.99 19.92 22.85
CA ASP A 601 17.25 20.44 23.36
C ASP A 601 17.78 19.62 24.56
N THR A 602 16.88 18.96 25.31
CA THR A 602 17.23 18.13 26.48
C THR A 602 17.23 16.63 26.14
N LEU A 603 16.28 16.18 25.32
CA LEU A 603 16.07 14.76 24.99
C LEU A 603 16.71 14.32 23.66
N GLY A 604 17.01 15.26 22.78
CA GLY A 604 17.43 15.01 21.39
C GLY A 604 16.26 14.91 20.40
N CYS A 605 16.56 15.15 19.13
CA CYS A 605 15.61 14.97 18.03
C CYS A 605 15.43 13.49 17.65
N SER A 606 14.44 13.21 16.79
CA SER A 606 14.21 11.85 16.29
C SER A 606 15.34 11.33 15.40
N ALA A 607 15.33 10.02 15.14
CA ALA A 607 16.18 9.42 14.11
C ALA A 607 15.84 9.99 12.72
N SER A 608 16.79 9.96 11.78
CA SER A 608 16.51 10.39 10.41
C SER A 608 15.67 9.36 9.67
N ASN A 609 14.65 9.83 8.95
CA ASN A 609 14.17 9.14 7.76
C ASN A 609 14.92 9.70 6.56
N PHE A 610 15.33 8.86 5.60
CA PHE A 610 16.16 9.30 4.49
C PHE A 610 15.62 8.90 3.13
N VAL A 611 15.89 9.73 2.13
CA VAL A 611 15.55 9.49 0.71
C VAL A 611 16.73 9.86 -0.18
N PHE A 612 16.84 9.20 -1.33
CA PHE A 612 17.80 9.55 -2.37
C PHE A 612 17.10 10.30 -3.51
N ALA A 613 17.67 11.42 -3.91
CA ALA A 613 17.12 12.29 -4.92
C ALA A 613 18.21 12.76 -5.88
N ARG A 614 17.94 12.73 -7.19
CA ARG A 614 18.86 13.25 -8.21
C ARG A 614 18.32 14.55 -8.76
N THR A 615 19.18 15.57 -8.84
CA THR A 615 18.85 16.86 -9.47
C THR A 615 18.61 16.71 -10.97
N MET A 616 17.85 17.63 -11.55
CA MET A 616 17.56 17.68 -12.98
C MET A 616 18.87 17.85 -13.80
N PRO A 617 18.96 17.28 -15.01
CA PRO A 617 20.09 17.55 -15.89
C PRO A 617 20.16 19.02 -16.30
N SER A 618 21.37 19.56 -16.43
CA SER A 618 21.59 20.88 -16.99
C SER A 618 21.55 20.79 -18.51
N GLU A 619 20.72 21.62 -19.15
CA GLU A 619 20.63 21.67 -20.61
C GLU A 619 21.97 22.09 -21.22
N GLY A 620 22.38 21.40 -22.28
CA GLY A 620 23.61 21.68 -23.03
C GLY A 620 24.93 21.35 -22.33
N ALA A 621 24.90 20.87 -21.09
CA ALA A 621 26.10 20.52 -20.32
C ALA A 621 26.87 19.31 -20.90
N ASP A 622 26.18 18.46 -21.66
CA ASP A 622 26.75 17.30 -22.34
C ASP A 622 27.25 17.60 -23.76
N ASN A 623 27.11 18.85 -24.23
CA ASN A 623 27.54 19.22 -25.56
C ASN A 623 29.06 19.36 -25.62
N ILE A 624 29.65 18.94 -26.74
CA ILE A 624 31.08 19.07 -26.98
C ILE A 624 31.44 20.56 -27.04
N PRO A 625 32.34 21.06 -26.18
CA PRO A 625 32.75 22.45 -26.20
C PRO A 625 33.71 22.71 -27.37
N GLY A 626 33.45 23.75 -28.16
CA GLY A 626 34.31 24.16 -29.28
C GLY A 626 34.08 23.39 -30.58
N THR A 627 35.04 23.48 -31.51
CA THR A 627 34.97 22.86 -32.83
C THR A 627 35.78 21.56 -32.90
N VAL A 628 35.32 20.61 -33.72
CA VAL A 628 36.04 19.35 -33.98
C VAL A 628 37.17 19.63 -34.96
N ALA A 629 38.40 19.32 -34.57
CA ALA A 629 39.60 19.44 -35.41
C ALA A 629 39.96 18.09 -36.04
N TRP A 630 40.69 18.10 -37.16
CA TRP A 630 41.14 16.88 -37.83
C TRP A 630 42.60 16.98 -38.29
N GLU A 631 43.32 15.86 -38.26
CA GLU A 631 44.71 15.72 -38.73
C GLU A 631 44.85 14.47 -39.60
N ALA A 632 45.42 14.62 -40.80
CA ALA A 632 45.81 13.48 -41.65
C ALA A 632 47.29 13.14 -41.39
N LYS A 633 47.56 12.01 -40.74
CA LYS A 633 48.92 11.59 -40.36
C LYS A 633 49.47 10.43 -41.19
N GLU A 634 48.63 9.47 -41.61
CA GLU A 634 49.03 8.28 -42.38
C GLU A 634 48.10 8.08 -43.59
N GLU A 635 48.52 7.31 -44.59
CA GLU A 635 47.71 6.99 -45.78
C GLU A 635 46.33 6.43 -45.39
N ASN A 636 45.25 7.04 -45.91
CA ASN A 636 43.86 6.63 -45.68
C ASN A 636 43.40 6.65 -44.20
N THR A 637 44.05 7.44 -43.33
CA THR A 637 43.64 7.61 -41.92
C THR A 637 43.46 9.08 -41.55
N VAL A 638 42.46 9.36 -40.72
CA VAL A 638 42.16 10.71 -40.22
C VAL A 638 41.95 10.66 -38.71
N TYR A 639 42.64 11.53 -37.98
CA TYR A 639 42.48 11.69 -36.55
C TYR A 639 41.55 12.85 -36.26
N LEU A 640 40.39 12.57 -35.67
CA LEU A 640 39.46 13.58 -35.17
C LEU A 640 39.78 13.91 -33.72
N LYS A 641 39.85 15.19 -33.37
CA LYS A 641 40.10 15.70 -32.02
C LYS A 641 39.02 16.68 -31.60
N TRP A 642 38.53 16.55 -30.38
CA TRP A 642 37.55 17.46 -29.78
C TRP A 642 37.85 17.62 -28.28
N LEU A 643 37.20 18.56 -27.62
CA LEU A 643 37.36 18.79 -26.17
C LEU A 643 36.28 18.02 -25.39
N GLU A 644 36.59 17.59 -24.16
CA GLU A 644 35.63 16.91 -23.28
C GLU A 644 34.75 17.96 -22.58
N PRO A 645 33.43 17.74 -22.47
CA PRO A 645 32.56 18.60 -21.66
C PRO A 645 33.08 18.72 -20.23
N THR A 646 33.19 19.95 -19.71
CA THR A 646 33.84 20.21 -18.41
C THR A 646 33.00 19.77 -17.22
N ASN A 647 31.69 20.00 -17.28
CA ASN A 647 30.72 19.62 -16.23
C ASN A 647 29.57 18.82 -16.85
N PRO A 648 29.80 17.56 -17.25
CA PRO A 648 28.76 16.74 -17.85
C PRO A 648 27.65 16.43 -16.84
N ASN A 649 26.47 16.08 -17.33
CA ASN A 649 25.38 15.56 -16.52
C ASN A 649 25.75 14.17 -15.98
N GLY A 650 26.46 14.17 -14.86
CA GLY A 650 27.02 12.98 -14.23
C GLY A 650 28.37 12.59 -14.85
N LEU A 651 28.34 11.73 -15.88
CA LEU A 651 29.53 11.15 -16.48
C LEU A 651 29.32 10.94 -17.98
N ILE A 652 30.32 11.32 -18.79
CA ILE A 652 30.38 10.94 -20.21
C ILE A 652 30.78 9.47 -20.34
N LEU A 653 29.94 8.67 -21.00
CA LEU A 653 30.13 7.23 -21.14
C LEU A 653 30.85 6.87 -22.45
N MET A 654 30.47 7.53 -23.54
CA MET A 654 31.00 7.31 -24.89
C MET A 654 30.69 8.50 -25.81
N TYR A 655 31.36 8.53 -26.96
CA TYR A 655 31.09 9.45 -28.05
C TYR A 655 30.68 8.65 -29.29
N GLU A 656 29.75 9.19 -30.07
CA GLU A 656 29.38 8.67 -31.38
C GLU A 656 29.84 9.64 -32.47
N ILE A 657 30.49 9.11 -33.50
CA ILE A 657 30.92 9.86 -34.68
C ILE A 657 30.09 9.40 -35.86
N LYS A 658 29.41 10.34 -36.52
CA LYS A 658 28.79 10.12 -37.82
C LYS A 658 29.66 10.74 -38.89
N TYR A 659 30.14 9.96 -39.84
CA TYR A 659 30.96 10.45 -40.95
C TYR A 659 30.60 9.77 -42.27
N GLY A 660 30.75 10.50 -43.38
CA GLY A 660 30.27 9.99 -44.67
C GLY A 660 30.64 10.85 -45.88
N GLN A 661 30.47 10.27 -47.06
CA GLN A 661 30.66 10.92 -48.36
C GLN A 661 29.31 10.97 -49.09
N HIS A 662 28.85 12.17 -49.49
CA HIS A 662 27.69 12.35 -50.38
C HIS A 662 26.41 11.54 -50.02
N GLY A 663 26.11 11.35 -48.73
CA GLY A 663 24.87 10.72 -48.24
C GLY A 663 24.99 9.30 -47.70
N GLU A 664 26.14 8.63 -47.83
CA GLU A 664 26.41 7.36 -47.11
C GLU A 664 26.97 7.64 -45.71
N GLU A 665 26.15 7.46 -44.67
CA GLU A 665 26.54 7.69 -43.26
C GLU A 665 27.10 6.43 -42.59
N LYS A 666 28.35 6.49 -42.15
CA LYS A 666 28.98 5.51 -41.25
C LYS A 666 28.99 6.03 -39.82
N ARG A 667 28.94 5.11 -38.86
CA ARG A 667 28.98 5.39 -37.42
C ARG A 667 30.19 4.72 -36.78
N GLU A 668 30.92 5.48 -35.99
CA GLU A 668 32.00 4.97 -35.12
C GLU A 668 31.64 5.27 -33.67
N CYS A 669 31.86 4.30 -32.78
CA CYS A 669 31.70 4.51 -31.34
C CYS A 669 33.06 4.62 -30.67
N VAL A 670 33.24 5.65 -29.84
CA VAL A 670 34.49 5.94 -29.14
C VAL A 670 34.23 5.89 -27.65
N SER A 671 34.87 4.95 -26.96
CA SER A 671 34.68 4.82 -25.51
C SER A 671 35.37 5.94 -24.76
N ARG A 672 34.92 6.24 -23.53
CA ARG A 672 35.61 7.20 -22.67
C ARG A 672 37.08 6.80 -22.43
N GLN A 673 37.36 5.52 -22.26
CA GLN A 673 38.73 5.04 -22.02
C GLN A 673 39.62 5.24 -23.26
N GLU A 674 39.07 5.06 -24.46
CA GLU A 674 39.76 5.34 -25.71
C GLU A 674 40.03 6.84 -25.89
N TYR A 675 39.01 7.66 -25.66
CA TYR A 675 39.13 9.11 -25.72
C TYR A 675 40.20 9.62 -24.74
N LYS A 676 40.27 9.10 -23.51
CA LYS A 676 41.33 9.45 -22.54
C LYS A 676 42.75 9.12 -23.02
N LYS A 677 42.92 8.11 -23.89
CA LYS A 677 44.22 7.72 -24.43
C LYS A 677 44.63 8.58 -25.62
N LEU A 678 43.68 8.96 -26.48
CA LEU A 678 43.96 9.59 -27.78
C LEU A 678 43.57 11.08 -27.87
N GLY A 679 42.76 11.58 -26.94
CA GLY A 679 42.15 12.92 -27.01
C GLY A 679 41.20 13.10 -28.20
N GLY A 680 40.62 11.99 -28.68
CA GLY A 680 39.87 11.95 -29.93
C GLY A 680 39.71 10.52 -30.45
N ALA A 681 39.55 10.35 -31.77
CA ALA A 681 39.41 9.05 -32.42
C ALA A 681 40.16 8.96 -33.75
N LYS A 682 40.58 7.75 -34.10
CA LYS A 682 41.27 7.44 -35.36
C LYS A 682 40.30 6.75 -36.33
N LEU A 683 39.95 7.43 -37.42
CA LEU A 683 39.22 6.82 -38.53
C LEU A 683 40.21 6.16 -39.48
N THR A 684 40.01 4.89 -39.80
CA THR A 684 40.90 4.08 -40.66
C THR A 684 40.17 3.56 -41.89
N HIS A 685 40.94 3.13 -42.91
CA HIS A 685 40.41 2.55 -44.15
C HIS A 685 39.44 3.48 -44.93
N LEU A 686 39.71 4.79 -44.91
CA LEU A 686 38.93 5.77 -45.65
C LEU A 686 39.32 5.77 -47.14
N ASN A 687 38.33 5.74 -48.03
CA ASN A 687 38.56 5.92 -49.47
C ASN A 687 38.91 7.39 -49.75
N PRO A 688 39.75 7.71 -50.76
CA PRO A 688 40.02 9.07 -51.16
C PRO A 688 38.75 9.84 -51.54
N GLY A 689 38.56 11.04 -50.99
CA GLY A 689 37.33 11.82 -51.18
C GLY A 689 37.09 12.88 -50.10
N ASN A 690 36.03 13.67 -50.30
CA ASN A 690 35.54 14.66 -49.33
C ASN A 690 34.58 13.99 -48.35
N TYR A 691 34.86 14.12 -47.05
CA TYR A 691 34.02 13.62 -45.97
C TYR A 691 33.53 14.77 -45.10
N SER A 692 32.35 14.60 -44.51
CA SER A 692 31.88 15.39 -43.38
C SER A 692 31.71 14.50 -42.15
N ALA A 693 32.14 14.97 -40.98
CA ALA A 693 31.93 14.28 -39.71
C ALA A 693 31.23 15.16 -38.67
N ARG A 694 30.43 14.54 -37.81
CA ARG A 694 29.82 15.14 -36.61
C ARG A 694 30.04 14.21 -35.42
N VAL A 695 30.20 14.77 -34.24
CA VAL A 695 30.41 14.02 -33.00
C VAL A 695 29.27 14.34 -32.02
N GLN A 696 28.83 13.35 -31.27
CA GLN A 696 27.84 13.46 -30.20
C GLN A 696 28.42 12.78 -28.95
N ALA A 697 28.28 13.41 -27.78
CA ALA A 697 28.63 12.79 -26.50
C ALA A 697 27.38 12.17 -25.85
N THR A 698 27.54 11.04 -25.18
CA THR A 698 26.46 10.39 -24.41
C THR A 698 26.82 10.39 -22.93
N SER A 699 26.01 11.05 -22.11
CA SER A 699 26.14 11.14 -20.65
C SER A 699 25.22 10.14 -19.93
N LEU A 700 25.27 10.13 -18.59
CA LEU A 700 24.34 9.36 -17.77
C LEU A 700 22.88 9.88 -17.83
N ALA A 701 22.68 11.13 -18.24
CA ALA A 701 21.35 11.71 -18.44
C ALA A 701 20.78 11.36 -19.83
N GLY A 702 21.64 11.20 -20.83
CA GLY A 702 21.25 10.84 -22.19
C GLY A 702 22.22 11.40 -23.22
N ASN A 703 21.73 11.53 -24.45
CA ASN A 703 22.55 11.98 -25.58
C ASN A 703 22.61 13.50 -25.63
N GLY A 704 23.81 14.06 -25.78
CA GLY A 704 24.03 15.49 -26.04
C GLY A 704 23.68 15.88 -27.48
N SER A 705 23.91 17.12 -27.86
CA SER A 705 23.70 17.60 -29.23
C SER A 705 24.82 17.15 -30.18
N TRP A 706 24.47 16.95 -31.45
CA TRP A 706 25.46 16.77 -32.52
C TRP A 706 26.24 18.07 -32.75
N THR A 707 27.56 17.97 -32.93
CA THR A 707 28.38 19.11 -33.34
C THR A 707 28.08 19.56 -34.76
N GLU A 708 28.49 20.79 -35.09
CA GLU A 708 28.55 21.25 -36.47
C GLU A 708 29.43 20.32 -37.34
N PRO A 709 29.05 20.09 -38.62
CA PRO A 709 29.80 19.19 -39.50
C PRO A 709 31.17 19.76 -39.85
N VAL A 710 32.23 19.01 -39.53
CA VAL A 710 33.59 19.29 -39.98
C VAL A 710 33.87 18.57 -41.30
N SER A 711 34.37 19.30 -42.29
CA SER A 711 34.73 18.73 -43.60
C SER A 711 36.23 18.46 -43.69
N PHE A 712 36.61 17.27 -44.16
CA PHE A 712 38.01 16.86 -44.38
C PHE A 712 38.17 16.08 -45.68
N TYR A 713 39.40 16.07 -46.22
CA TYR A 713 39.71 15.44 -47.51
C TYR A 713 40.82 14.40 -47.38
N VAL A 714 40.60 13.21 -47.94
CA VAL A 714 41.57 12.11 -48.00
C VAL A 714 42.19 12.05 -49.40
N GLN A 715 43.52 12.17 -49.48
CA GLN A 715 44.26 12.23 -50.74
C GLN A 715 44.36 10.85 -51.44
N PRO A 716 44.25 10.77 -52.78
CA PRO A 716 44.46 9.54 -53.54
C PRO A 716 45.94 9.16 -53.64
N LYS A 717 46.23 7.85 -53.67
CA LYS A 717 47.60 7.29 -53.78
C LYS A 717 48.33 7.81 -55.02
N SER A 718 49.61 8.18 -54.88
CA SER A 718 50.52 8.37 -56.01
C SER A 718 51.03 7.00 -56.50
N ALA A 719 50.80 6.69 -57.78
CA ALA A 719 51.35 5.48 -58.39
C ALA A 719 52.87 5.65 -58.60
N ASN A 720 53.68 5.02 -57.75
CA ASN A 720 55.12 5.03 -57.84
C ASN A 720 55.59 4.00 -58.88
N TYR A 721 55.91 4.43 -60.11
CA TYR A 721 56.39 3.58 -61.23
C TYR A 721 57.88 3.14 -61.08
N GLY A 722 58.34 2.83 -59.86
CA GLY A 722 59.73 2.43 -59.60
C GLY A 722 60.04 0.94 -59.84
N ASN A 723 59.02 0.08 -59.91
CA ASN A 723 59.19 -1.38 -59.86
C ASN A 723 59.04 -2.10 -61.22
N PHE A 724 58.84 -1.36 -62.32
CA PHE A 724 58.62 -1.96 -63.65
C PHE A 724 59.92 -2.36 -64.38
N LEU A 725 61.08 -1.80 -63.98
CA LEU A 725 62.38 -2.07 -64.59
C LEU A 725 63.01 -3.42 -64.19
N HIS A 726 62.70 -3.94 -63.00
CA HIS A 726 63.25 -5.22 -62.52
C HIS A 726 62.61 -6.46 -63.18
N LEU A 727 61.39 -6.33 -63.71
CA LEU A 727 60.69 -7.42 -64.41
C LEU A 727 61.28 -7.71 -65.79
N ILE A 728 61.86 -6.72 -66.48
CA ILE A 728 62.42 -6.88 -67.84
C ILE A 728 63.77 -7.62 -67.85
N ILE A 729 64.52 -7.60 -66.73
CA ILE A 729 65.84 -8.23 -66.62
C ILE A 729 65.77 -9.67 -66.07
N VAL A 730 64.80 -9.98 -65.21
CA VAL A 730 64.70 -11.28 -64.52
C VAL A 730 64.01 -12.35 -65.37
N LEU A 731 63.02 -11.96 -66.19
CA LEU A 731 62.24 -12.89 -67.04
C LEU A 731 63.06 -13.61 -68.13
N PRO A 732 64.03 -12.99 -68.84
CA PRO A 732 64.85 -13.68 -69.84
C PRO A 732 65.83 -14.70 -69.23
N ILE A 733 66.35 -14.43 -68.03
CA ILE A 733 67.32 -15.27 -67.33
C ILE A 733 66.63 -16.54 -66.77
N ALA A 734 65.40 -16.39 -66.25
CA ALA A 734 64.60 -17.53 -65.80
C ALA A 734 64.17 -18.45 -66.95
N PHE A 735 63.86 -17.90 -68.13
CA PHE A 735 63.46 -18.68 -69.30
C PHE A 735 64.60 -19.56 -69.85
N LEU A 736 65.84 -19.08 -69.82
CA LEU A 736 67.02 -19.85 -70.24
C LEU A 736 67.36 -21.01 -69.27
N LEU A 737 67.15 -20.81 -67.96
CA LEU A 737 67.37 -21.86 -66.95
C LEU A 737 66.31 -22.98 -67.02
N ILE A 738 65.06 -22.64 -67.37
CA ILE A 738 63.96 -23.61 -67.51
C ILE A 738 64.16 -24.52 -68.73
N ILE A 739 64.66 -23.99 -69.86
CA ILE A 739 64.94 -24.79 -71.06
C ILE A 739 66.09 -25.78 -70.83
N GLY A 740 67.15 -25.37 -70.10
CA GLY A 740 68.25 -26.27 -69.71
C GLY A 740 67.81 -27.38 -68.74
N GLY A 741 66.91 -27.07 -67.81
CA GLY A 741 66.32 -28.05 -66.88
C GLY A 741 65.41 -29.07 -67.57
N LEU A 742 64.63 -28.66 -68.58
CA LEU A 742 63.71 -29.54 -69.32
C LEU A 742 64.44 -30.60 -70.18
N LEU A 743 65.62 -30.28 -70.73
CA LEU A 743 66.44 -31.22 -71.51
C LEU A 743 67.08 -32.31 -70.62
N ILE A 744 67.45 -31.98 -69.39
CA ILE A 744 67.98 -32.93 -68.40
C ILE A 744 66.85 -33.80 -67.81
N MET A 745 65.68 -33.22 -67.60
CA MET A 745 64.46 -33.95 -67.18
C MET A 745 64.01 -34.97 -68.24
N LEU A 746 64.05 -34.64 -69.54
CA LEU A 746 63.72 -35.58 -70.63
C LEU A 746 64.68 -36.77 -70.72
N TYR A 747 65.97 -36.58 -70.40
CA TYR A 747 66.96 -37.66 -70.34
C TYR A 747 66.73 -38.62 -69.15
N VAL A 748 66.29 -38.08 -68.01
CA VAL A 748 66.00 -38.86 -66.79
C VAL A 748 64.62 -39.54 -66.86
N PHE A 749 63.63 -38.93 -67.52
CA PHE A 749 62.28 -39.50 -67.67
C PHE A 749 62.20 -40.66 -68.67
N ASN A 750 63.12 -40.73 -69.66
CA ASN A 750 63.21 -41.86 -70.59
C ASN A 750 63.78 -43.14 -69.96
N LYS A 751 64.41 -43.07 -68.78
CA LYS A 751 64.99 -44.24 -68.08
C LYS A 751 64.08 -44.82 -66.98
N LYS A 752 62.96 -44.19 -66.65
CA LYS A 752 62.11 -44.63 -65.53
C LYS A 752 60.62 -44.51 -65.84
N ARG A 753 60.23 -45.00 -67.02
CA ARG A 753 58.84 -45.21 -67.44
C ARG A 753 58.57 -46.71 -67.57
N ASN A 754 58.53 -47.40 -66.44
CA ASN A 754 58.00 -48.77 -66.34
C ASN A 754 57.45 -49.03 -64.91
N SER A 755 56.25 -48.52 -64.63
CA SER A 755 55.16 -49.21 -63.93
C SER A 755 53.96 -48.26 -63.78
N ASP A 756 52.86 -48.67 -64.42
CA ASP A 756 51.43 -48.53 -64.08
C ASP A 756 50.86 -47.14 -63.71
N ARG A 757 49.97 -46.54 -64.52
CA ARG A 757 48.52 -46.82 -64.76
C ARG A 757 47.69 -46.63 -63.48
N LEU A 758 46.54 -45.94 -63.42
CA LEU A 758 45.63 -45.28 -64.38
C LEU A 758 44.58 -44.53 -63.50
N GLY A 759 44.29 -43.23 -63.72
CA GLY A 759 43.01 -42.71 -64.27
C GLY A 759 41.84 -42.68 -63.25
N ASN A 760 41.31 -41.53 -62.81
CA ASN A 760 40.52 -40.47 -63.47
C ASN A 760 39.00 -40.55 -63.17
N GLY A 761 38.43 -39.39 -62.79
CA GLY A 761 37.01 -39.02 -62.94
C GLY A 761 36.13 -39.20 -61.69
N VAL A 762 35.10 -38.41 -61.36
CA VAL A 762 34.43 -37.19 -61.87
C VAL A 762 33.59 -36.63 -60.66
N LEU A 763 33.12 -35.36 -60.75
CA LEU A 763 32.23 -34.57 -59.86
C LEU A 763 30.92 -35.28 -59.38
N TYR A 764 30.07 -34.83 -58.43
CA TYR A 764 29.63 -33.57 -57.79
C TYR A 764 28.93 -33.91 -56.44
N ALA A 765 28.84 -32.97 -55.47
CA ALA A 765 27.60 -32.59 -54.75
C ALA A 765 27.89 -31.78 -53.46
N SER A 766 27.19 -30.64 -53.32
CA SER A 766 27.04 -29.91 -52.06
C SER A 766 26.26 -30.75 -51.05
N VAL A 767 26.73 -30.81 -49.80
CA VAL A 767 26.03 -31.43 -48.68
C VAL A 767 25.74 -30.39 -47.59
N ASN A 768 24.48 -30.46 -47.14
CA ASN A 768 23.74 -29.72 -46.13
C ASN A 768 24.53 -29.46 -44.81
N PRO A 769 24.41 -28.29 -44.15
CA PRO A 769 25.12 -27.96 -42.90
C PRO A 769 24.55 -28.62 -41.62
N GLU A 770 23.86 -29.77 -41.71
CA GLU A 770 23.14 -30.39 -40.58
C GLU A 770 23.76 -31.69 -40.01
N TYR A 771 25.09 -31.86 -40.06
CA TYR A 771 25.75 -32.97 -39.34
C TYR A 771 26.92 -32.46 -38.50
N PHE A 772 26.62 -31.98 -37.30
CA PHE A 772 27.61 -31.95 -36.21
C PHE A 772 27.40 -33.20 -35.36
N SER A 773 28.39 -34.08 -35.23
CA SER A 773 28.31 -35.15 -34.23
C SER A 773 28.21 -34.53 -32.83
N ALA A 774 27.42 -35.10 -31.91
CA ALA A 774 27.30 -34.59 -30.54
C ALA A 774 28.65 -34.53 -29.79
N SER A 775 29.66 -35.25 -30.27
CA SER A 775 31.05 -35.18 -29.82
C SER A 775 31.77 -33.87 -30.15
N ASP A 776 31.26 -33.08 -31.11
CA ASP A 776 31.89 -31.84 -31.59
C ASP A 776 31.28 -30.57 -30.96
N VAL A 777 30.19 -30.70 -30.17
CA VAL A 777 29.45 -29.58 -29.57
C VAL A 777 29.80 -29.37 -28.08
N TYR A 778 30.40 -30.37 -27.42
CA TYR A 778 30.83 -30.27 -26.03
C TYR A 778 32.33 -30.55 -25.91
N VAL A 779 33.10 -29.53 -25.52
CA VAL A 779 34.54 -29.67 -25.25
C VAL A 779 34.69 -30.17 -23.80
N PRO A 780 35.30 -31.34 -23.56
CA PRO A 780 35.55 -31.84 -22.21
C PRO A 780 36.29 -30.80 -21.37
N ASP A 781 35.73 -30.45 -20.21
CA ASP A 781 36.28 -29.49 -19.27
C ASP A 781 36.61 -30.15 -17.93
N GLU A 782 36.93 -29.37 -16.90
CA GLU A 782 37.34 -29.88 -15.57
C GLU A 782 36.27 -30.74 -14.88
N TRP A 783 35.03 -30.76 -15.39
CA TRP A 783 33.90 -31.54 -14.88
C TRP A 783 33.73 -32.89 -15.58
N GLU A 784 34.56 -33.22 -16.59
CA GLU A 784 34.51 -34.51 -17.29
C GLU A 784 35.01 -35.66 -16.39
N VAL A 785 34.18 -36.69 -16.22
CA VAL A 785 34.52 -37.88 -15.43
C VAL A 785 34.69 -39.09 -16.37
N PRO A 786 35.81 -39.85 -16.28
CA PRO A 786 35.97 -41.07 -17.06
C PRO A 786 34.89 -42.09 -16.75
N ARG A 787 34.29 -42.70 -17.78
CA ARG A 787 33.13 -43.60 -17.66
C ARG A 787 33.41 -44.81 -16.76
N GLU A 788 34.63 -45.32 -16.77
CA GLU A 788 35.10 -46.44 -15.95
C GLU A 788 35.06 -46.15 -14.43
N LYS A 789 34.94 -44.88 -14.02
CA LYS A 789 34.78 -44.49 -12.61
C LYS A 789 33.34 -44.49 -12.15
N ILE A 790 32.38 -44.79 -13.03
CA ILE A 790 30.94 -44.74 -12.75
C ILE A 790 30.34 -46.13 -12.81
N THR A 791 29.60 -46.50 -11.77
CA THR A 791 28.82 -47.75 -11.72
C THR A 791 27.35 -47.42 -11.48
N MET A 792 26.46 -47.83 -12.38
CA MET A 792 25.01 -47.69 -12.22
C MET A 792 24.46 -48.87 -11.42
N CYS A 793 23.59 -48.60 -10.44
CA CYS A 793 23.05 -49.60 -9.52
C CYS A 793 21.56 -49.89 -9.81
N ARG A 794 20.65 -49.00 -9.40
CA ARG A 794 19.19 -49.21 -9.51
C ARG A 794 18.49 -47.98 -10.08
N GLU A 795 17.34 -48.18 -10.69
CA GLU A 795 16.51 -47.08 -11.20
C GLU A 795 15.84 -46.32 -10.04
N LEU A 796 15.91 -44.99 -10.08
CA LEU A 796 15.29 -44.08 -9.12
C LEU A 796 14.01 -43.45 -9.68
N GLY A 797 13.96 -43.18 -10.99
CA GLY A 797 12.79 -42.62 -11.64
C GLY A 797 13.08 -42.01 -13.01
N GLN A 798 12.03 -41.70 -13.77
CA GLN A 798 12.12 -41.16 -15.12
C GLN A 798 12.02 -39.63 -15.10
N GLY A 799 13.00 -38.94 -15.69
CA GLY A 799 13.01 -37.49 -15.92
C GLY A 799 12.63 -37.14 -17.36
N SER A 800 12.68 -35.84 -17.70
CA SER A 800 12.30 -35.31 -19.03
C SER A 800 13.17 -35.82 -20.19
N PHE A 801 14.45 -36.09 -19.94
CA PHE A 801 15.41 -36.51 -20.98
C PHE A 801 15.71 -38.02 -20.98
N GLY A 802 15.27 -38.76 -19.96
CA GLY A 802 15.57 -40.19 -19.80
C GLY A 802 15.48 -40.66 -18.37
N MET A 803 16.19 -41.74 -18.04
CA MET A 803 16.10 -42.42 -16.74
C MET A 803 17.17 -41.91 -15.76
N VAL A 804 16.80 -41.82 -14.48
CA VAL A 804 17.72 -41.51 -13.38
C VAL A 804 18.01 -42.78 -12.61
N TYR A 805 19.30 -43.11 -12.50
CA TYR A 805 19.81 -44.24 -11.75
C TYR A 805 20.48 -43.76 -10.46
N GLU A 806 20.42 -44.57 -9.42
CA GLU A 806 21.36 -44.51 -8.32
C GLU A 806 22.66 -45.17 -8.78
N GLY A 807 23.81 -44.59 -8.46
CA GLY A 807 25.10 -45.18 -8.78
C GLY A 807 26.22 -44.78 -7.82
N ILE A 808 27.41 -45.28 -8.10
CA ILE A 808 28.64 -45.02 -7.36
C ILE A 808 29.63 -44.34 -8.31
N ALA A 809 30.19 -43.22 -7.88
CA ALA A 809 31.23 -42.49 -8.60
C ALA A 809 32.54 -42.47 -7.80
N LYS A 810 33.65 -42.85 -8.44
CA LYS A 810 34.96 -42.94 -7.79
C LYS A 810 35.80 -41.67 -7.98
N GLY A 811 36.25 -41.07 -6.87
CA GLY A 811 37.15 -39.92 -6.88
C GLY A 811 36.58 -38.64 -7.51
N VAL A 812 35.26 -38.40 -7.36
CA VAL A 812 34.57 -37.21 -7.87
C VAL A 812 34.48 -36.10 -6.81
N VAL A 813 34.40 -36.46 -5.53
CA VAL A 813 34.43 -35.50 -4.41
C VAL A 813 35.81 -35.56 -3.74
N LYS A 814 36.41 -34.40 -3.48
CA LYS A 814 37.69 -34.28 -2.78
C LYS A 814 37.52 -34.89 -1.37
N ASP A 815 38.41 -35.80 -0.99
CA ASP A 815 38.42 -36.55 0.29
C ASP A 815 37.47 -37.77 0.40
N GLU A 816 36.73 -38.13 -0.66
CA GLU A 816 35.93 -39.36 -0.71
C GLU A 816 36.38 -40.32 -1.84
N PRO A 817 36.77 -41.58 -1.54
CA PRO A 817 37.19 -42.52 -2.57
C PRO A 817 36.01 -43.01 -3.44
N GLU A 818 34.83 -43.17 -2.85
CA GLU A 818 33.59 -43.58 -3.52
C GLU A 818 32.41 -42.76 -2.98
N THR A 819 31.66 -42.11 -3.85
CA THR A 819 30.50 -41.29 -3.49
C THR A 819 29.23 -41.85 -4.14
N ARG A 820 28.13 -41.92 -3.39
CA ARG A 820 26.81 -42.29 -3.93
C ARG A 820 26.19 -41.12 -4.67
N VAL A 821 25.77 -41.35 -5.90
CA VAL A 821 25.35 -40.31 -6.84
C VAL A 821 24.04 -40.66 -7.53
N ALA A 822 23.34 -39.64 -8.01
CA ALA A 822 22.26 -39.79 -8.98
C ALA A 822 22.82 -39.59 -10.40
N ILE A 823 22.59 -40.55 -11.28
CA ILE A 823 23.09 -40.57 -12.66
C ILE A 823 21.90 -40.40 -13.59
N LYS A 824 21.80 -39.24 -14.24
CA LYS A 824 20.79 -38.98 -15.26
C LYS A 824 21.33 -39.43 -16.62
N THR A 825 20.55 -40.22 -17.33
CA THR A 825 20.86 -40.73 -18.68
C THR A 825 19.92 -40.10 -19.70
N VAL A 826 20.39 -39.96 -20.94
CA VAL A 826 19.53 -39.65 -22.08
C VAL A 826 19.07 -40.94 -22.77
N ASN A 827 17.84 -40.97 -23.26
CA ASN A 827 17.30 -42.14 -23.99
C ASN A 827 18.14 -42.46 -25.24
N GLU A 828 18.35 -43.74 -25.56
CA GLU A 828 19.15 -44.18 -26.71
C GLU A 828 18.59 -43.67 -28.05
N SER A 829 17.27 -43.54 -28.15
CA SER A 829 16.57 -43.02 -29.33
C SER A 829 16.50 -41.49 -29.39
N ALA A 830 17.13 -40.76 -28.46
CA ALA A 830 17.04 -39.30 -28.41
C ALA A 830 17.79 -38.63 -29.58
N SER A 831 17.15 -37.61 -30.14
CA SER A 831 17.67 -36.76 -31.20
C SER A 831 18.93 -36.00 -30.78
N MET A 832 19.73 -35.59 -31.75
CA MET A 832 20.93 -34.79 -31.51
C MET A 832 20.63 -33.48 -30.76
N ARG A 833 19.49 -32.85 -31.05
CA ARG A 833 19.03 -31.64 -30.37
C ARG A 833 18.70 -31.89 -28.90
N GLU A 834 18.01 -32.98 -28.58
CA GLU A 834 17.71 -33.36 -27.18
C GLU A 834 18.99 -33.67 -26.40
N ARG A 835 20.01 -34.24 -27.06
CA ARG A 835 21.34 -34.48 -26.44
C ARG A 835 22.08 -33.16 -26.17
N ILE A 836 21.97 -32.18 -27.05
CA ILE A 836 22.54 -30.83 -26.85
C ILE A 836 21.81 -30.11 -25.71
N GLU A 837 20.47 -30.17 -25.68
CA GLU A 837 19.67 -29.59 -24.59
C GLU A 837 19.98 -30.26 -23.25
N PHE A 838 20.18 -31.58 -23.24
CA PHE A 838 20.59 -32.35 -22.05
C PHE A 838 21.96 -31.91 -21.50
N LEU A 839 22.94 -31.69 -22.37
CA LEU A 839 24.26 -31.17 -21.96
C LEU A 839 24.20 -29.67 -21.59
N ASN A 840 23.33 -28.89 -22.22
CA ASN A 840 23.14 -27.48 -21.88
C ASN A 840 22.53 -27.30 -20.47
N GLU A 841 21.60 -28.18 -20.08
CA GLU A 841 21.08 -28.24 -18.71
C GLU A 841 22.22 -28.46 -17.70
N ALA A 842 23.14 -29.40 -17.99
CA ALA A 842 24.31 -29.65 -17.16
C ALA A 842 25.28 -28.45 -17.13
N SER A 843 25.48 -27.75 -18.25
CA SER A 843 26.32 -26.55 -18.32
C SER A 843 25.80 -25.40 -17.46
N VAL A 844 24.48 -25.20 -17.40
CA VAL A 844 23.86 -24.20 -16.50
C VAL A 844 24.10 -24.57 -15.03
N MET A 845 24.05 -25.86 -14.69
CA MET A 845 24.28 -26.32 -13.31
C MET A 845 25.72 -26.11 -12.81
N LYS A 846 26.71 -25.99 -13.71
CA LYS A 846 28.11 -25.70 -13.33
C LYS A 846 28.27 -24.35 -12.64
N GLU A 847 27.39 -23.39 -12.91
CA GLU A 847 27.45 -22.03 -12.34
C GLU A 847 26.94 -21.97 -10.90
N PHE A 848 26.34 -23.05 -10.37
CA PHE A 848 25.74 -23.08 -9.04
C PHE A 848 26.57 -23.93 -8.06
N ASN A 849 27.13 -23.27 -7.04
CA ASN A 849 27.74 -23.92 -5.88
C ASN A 849 27.14 -23.34 -4.59
N CYS A 850 25.97 -23.83 -4.19
CA CYS A 850 25.22 -23.36 -3.02
C CYS A 850 24.71 -24.53 -2.19
N HIS A 851 24.68 -24.37 -0.86
CA HIS A 851 24.30 -25.44 0.08
C HIS A 851 22.84 -25.93 -0.08
N HIS A 852 21.95 -25.10 -0.62
CA HIS A 852 20.52 -25.40 -0.71
C HIS A 852 20.06 -25.82 -2.12
N VAL A 853 20.99 -26.01 -3.07
CA VAL A 853 20.70 -26.41 -4.45
C VAL A 853 21.45 -27.72 -4.74
N VAL A 854 20.77 -28.67 -5.39
CA VAL A 854 21.38 -29.96 -5.76
C VAL A 854 22.60 -29.71 -6.64
N ARG A 855 23.75 -30.20 -6.19
CA ARG A 855 25.04 -29.92 -6.85
C ARG A 855 25.30 -30.90 -8.00
N LEU A 856 25.81 -30.36 -9.11
CA LEU A 856 26.43 -31.15 -10.16
C LEU A 856 27.78 -31.68 -9.65
N LEU A 857 28.06 -32.96 -9.84
CA LEU A 857 29.32 -33.59 -9.41
C LEU A 857 30.22 -33.92 -10.61
N GLY A 858 29.65 -34.14 -11.79
CA GLY A 858 30.43 -34.36 -13.01
C GLY A 858 29.55 -34.68 -14.22
N VAL A 859 30.18 -34.71 -15.40
CA VAL A 859 29.55 -35.02 -16.68
C VAL A 859 30.38 -36.10 -17.38
N VAL A 860 29.72 -37.05 -18.04
CA VAL A 860 30.39 -38.03 -18.92
C VAL A 860 29.88 -37.79 -20.33
N SER A 861 30.61 -36.97 -21.08
CA SER A 861 30.28 -36.63 -22.47
C SER A 861 30.78 -37.68 -23.45
N GLN A 862 31.82 -38.43 -23.07
CA GLN A 862 32.41 -39.48 -23.91
C GLN A 862 31.70 -40.85 -23.73
N GLY A 863 31.24 -41.41 -24.87
CA GLY A 863 30.51 -42.69 -24.93
C GLY A 863 28.98 -42.54 -24.82
N GLN A 864 28.24 -43.56 -25.26
CA GLN A 864 26.77 -43.59 -25.17
C GLN A 864 26.30 -44.62 -24.13
N PRO A 865 25.23 -44.31 -23.36
CA PRO A 865 24.53 -43.03 -23.28
C PRO A 865 25.33 -41.98 -22.47
N THR A 866 25.19 -40.68 -22.82
CA THR A 866 25.77 -39.54 -22.08
C THR A 866 25.21 -39.48 -20.66
N LEU A 867 26.05 -39.17 -19.67
CA LEU A 867 25.67 -39.18 -18.25
C LEU A 867 25.87 -37.81 -17.60
N VAL A 868 24.93 -37.41 -16.74
CA VAL A 868 25.05 -36.26 -15.84
C VAL A 868 25.01 -36.77 -14.40
N ILE A 869 26.05 -36.48 -13.63
CA ILE A 869 26.27 -37.00 -12.27
C ILE A 869 25.94 -35.91 -11.26
N MET A 870 25.01 -36.19 -10.35
CA MET A 870 24.49 -35.23 -9.38
C MET A 870 24.52 -35.82 -7.97
N GLU A 871 24.42 -34.94 -6.97
CA GLU A 871 24.25 -35.33 -5.58
C GLU A 871 22.98 -36.17 -5.36
N LEU A 872 23.09 -37.27 -4.61
CA LEU A 872 21.98 -38.18 -4.35
C LEU A 872 21.10 -37.69 -3.19
N MET A 873 19.85 -37.33 -3.49
CA MET A 873 18.85 -37.01 -2.48
C MET A 873 18.26 -38.29 -1.87
N THR A 874 18.86 -38.79 -0.79
CA THR A 874 18.55 -40.10 -0.19
C THR A 874 17.09 -40.30 0.26
N ARG A 875 16.33 -39.23 0.49
CA ARG A 875 14.90 -39.28 0.88
C ARG A 875 13.92 -39.06 -0.29
N GLY A 876 14.42 -39.03 -1.53
CA GLY A 876 13.60 -38.81 -2.73
C GLY A 876 13.13 -37.37 -2.87
N ASP A 877 12.13 -37.14 -3.73
CA ASP A 877 11.58 -35.81 -3.95
C ASP A 877 10.76 -35.32 -2.74
N LEU A 878 10.79 -34.00 -2.50
CA LEU A 878 10.16 -33.39 -1.34
C LEU A 878 8.66 -33.67 -1.25
N LYS A 879 7.95 -33.78 -2.39
CA LYS A 879 6.51 -34.03 -2.42
C LYS A 879 6.19 -35.44 -1.95
N SER A 880 6.89 -36.45 -2.45
CA SER A 880 6.72 -37.84 -2.01
C SER A 880 7.12 -38.01 -0.54
N TYR A 881 8.20 -37.37 -0.12
CA TYR A 881 8.65 -37.38 1.28
C TYR A 881 7.61 -36.75 2.22
N LEU A 882 7.09 -35.55 1.91
CA LEU A 882 6.05 -34.89 2.72
C LEU A 882 4.72 -35.67 2.70
N ARG A 883 4.39 -36.36 1.61
CA ARG A 883 3.22 -37.24 1.55
C ARG A 883 3.38 -38.48 2.43
N SER A 884 4.58 -39.07 2.48
CA SER A 884 4.88 -40.21 3.35
C SER A 884 4.85 -39.88 4.86
N LEU A 885 4.94 -38.59 5.21
CA LEU A 885 4.86 -38.10 6.58
C LEU A 885 3.44 -37.76 7.03
N ARG A 886 2.43 -37.90 6.15
CA ARG A 886 1.03 -37.79 6.58
C ARG A 886 0.63 -39.11 7.26
N PRO A 887 0.07 -39.08 8.48
CA PRO A 887 -0.59 -40.25 9.05
C PRO A 887 -1.74 -40.63 8.12
N ASP A 888 -1.75 -41.86 7.61
CA ASP A 888 -2.79 -42.35 6.72
C ASP A 888 -4.16 -42.26 7.41
N THR A 889 -5.11 -41.64 6.70
CA THR A 889 -6.55 -41.68 7.01
C THR A 889 -7.07 -43.09 6.79
N GLU A 890 -7.25 -43.85 7.87
CA GLU A 890 -8.50 -44.62 8.06
C GLU A 890 -9.64 -43.67 8.43
#